data_AF-A0A0F3IE37-F1
#
_entry.id   AF-A0A0F3IE37-F1
#
_cell.length_a   1.000
_cell.length_b   1.000
_cell.length_c   1.000
_cell.angle_alpha   90.00
_cell.angle_beta   90.00
_cell.angle_gamma   90.00
#
_symmetry.space_group_name_H-M   'P 1'
#
loop_
_entity.id
_entity.type
_entity.pdbx_description
1 polymer ?
#
loop_
_entity_poly.entity_id
_entity_poly.type
_entity_poly.pdbx_seq_one_letter_code
_entity_poly.pdbx_strand_id
1 'polypeptide(L)'
;MLDLFAERITSDELNRFFELSLPILATPAPELELPNEQRYAAQIYNKVRPHSGLLLESLCDSLIKLAVAGPQLTKLRDAHIESRINKLVRELLYKADGVRWLSLSSWLPSLAEAAPTCFLEAIEWSLQQPDIPVSRLITESGGSSFTGCCWHAGLLWALETLAWSPKQFPRVALILAKLAHVPIPGNWGNSPKKSLLGLFRSWLPQTAASIEQRIATLDMLINKEPEIAFNLLDSLVNTYPDTATPASRPKWRNDDAGFGRGVTHEDYQKMQVAAADRLLTLAAMQPLRIVCLLEKISIFDEEYTEKTLDLLKPYANQDAPDEDKELIRNALRCSIHRDRNYSDKDEETLDKELNVIEQLYQCLEPRDLLIRHRWLFAHAWPHIHQRVKGLNLDKQTEIVTQLRFDAIKEIHFALGLDGIEKFTALCGDSYWVGVTVAGLDIAEDKLVKWIFDKSGDFAAENPFTRAVNGLLNRFDCSKALTITASVIDLGKISGWDANTIAQFLLLAPLCIEAWKTVENYGHEVINAYWSAFPSTYWGRDENTLDFVLQHLLAVNRPRSALQICQFDFHKSDAALIAEMLERFLHGEESDGPLLDSYRIGEALEYLQTSPIINKAQLLRLEFAFFPALGYGHEQQAKTLYEGIMSDPALFTQLLCILYKPLSDEHKHALTEVEKATAETAWQVLRACKRLPGLLTDGSIDPQIFTEFIDRTRELCRAEDRLEVCDSTLGEILAYAPQGQDNIWPCQPVRDYLDRNELVGMRYGFLIGLRNKRGVTMRLPDEGGGQERSLADYYRQQAQALSYTHINLAATLENLASDYEWDGQREDVDASLQKERF
;
A
#
# COMPACT_ATOMS: atom_id res chain seq x y z
N MET A 1 -9.36 39.40 23.72
CA MET A 1 -10.82 39.59 23.82
C MET A 1 -11.38 39.06 25.15
N LEU A 2 -11.02 37.85 25.59
CA LEU A 2 -11.51 37.32 26.88
C LEU A 2 -11.19 38.26 28.05
N ASP A 3 -10.01 38.86 28.10
CA ASP A 3 -9.60 39.81 29.15
C ASP A 3 -10.49 41.06 29.23
N LEU A 4 -11.13 41.46 28.12
CA LEU A 4 -12.03 42.62 28.07
C LEU A 4 -13.44 42.31 28.60
N PHE A 5 -13.84 41.03 28.56
CA PHE A 5 -15.20 40.60 28.89
C PHE A 5 -15.27 39.68 30.11
N ALA A 6 -14.13 39.19 30.62
CA ALA A 6 -14.07 38.29 31.76
C ALA A 6 -14.81 38.84 33.00
N GLU A 7 -14.65 40.13 33.27
CA GLU A 7 -15.35 40.83 34.36
C GLU A 7 -16.86 40.89 34.18
N ARG A 8 -17.38 40.65 32.98
CA ARG A 8 -18.81 40.63 32.66
C ARG A 8 -19.42 39.23 32.68
N ILE A 9 -18.60 38.18 32.60
CA ILE A 9 -19.08 36.79 32.67
C ILE A 9 -19.57 36.49 34.09
N THR A 10 -20.80 36.04 34.22
CA THR A 10 -21.44 35.71 35.50
C THR A 10 -21.30 34.22 35.83
N SER A 11 -21.43 33.87 37.12
CA SER A 11 -21.44 32.47 37.54
C SER A 11 -22.61 31.69 36.94
N ASP A 12 -23.76 32.32 36.72
CA ASP A 12 -24.93 31.69 36.10
C ASP A 12 -24.70 31.37 34.61
N GLU A 13 -24.04 32.26 33.88
CA GLU A 13 -23.65 32.00 32.48
C GLU A 13 -22.65 30.85 32.39
N LEU A 14 -21.67 30.79 33.30
CA LEU A 14 -20.73 29.67 33.37
C LEU A 14 -21.44 28.36 33.73
N ASN A 15 -22.34 28.36 34.72
CA ASN A 15 -23.13 27.19 35.09
C ASN A 15 -23.91 26.68 33.87
N ARG A 16 -24.64 27.58 33.19
CA ARG A 16 -25.41 27.26 31.99
C ARG A 16 -24.53 26.73 30.86
N PHE A 17 -23.35 27.32 30.66
CA PHE A 17 -22.41 26.86 29.62
C PHE A 17 -21.99 25.40 29.86
N PHE A 18 -21.58 25.05 31.08
CA PHE A 18 -21.16 23.66 31.40
C PHE A 18 -22.34 22.68 31.41
N GLU A 19 -23.51 23.10 31.94
CA GLU A 19 -24.74 22.30 31.92
C GLU A 19 -25.21 21.95 30.51
N LEU A 20 -25.01 22.85 29.53
CA LEU A 20 -25.35 22.60 28.13
C LEU A 20 -24.25 21.85 27.38
N SER A 21 -22.98 22.09 27.70
CA SER A 21 -21.84 21.50 26.97
C SER A 21 -21.76 19.99 27.14
N LEU A 22 -22.00 19.48 28.36
CA LEU A 22 -21.93 18.04 28.65
C LEU A 22 -22.90 17.21 27.80
N PRO A 23 -24.23 17.44 27.79
CA PRO A 23 -25.16 16.63 27.00
C PRO A 23 -24.90 16.73 25.49
N ILE A 24 -24.50 17.91 25.01
CA ILE A 24 -24.18 18.12 23.58
C ILE A 24 -22.98 17.27 23.16
N LEU A 25 -21.88 17.34 23.91
CA LEU A 25 -20.65 16.58 23.61
C LEU A 25 -20.82 15.09 23.91
N ALA A 26 -21.66 14.73 24.88
CA ALA A 26 -21.92 13.35 25.26
C ALA A 26 -22.81 12.58 24.26
N THR A 27 -23.48 13.29 23.34
CA THR A 27 -24.37 12.65 22.37
C THR A 27 -23.55 11.76 21.41
N PRO A 28 -23.86 10.45 21.33
CA PRO A 28 -23.21 9.52 20.39
C PRO A 28 -23.34 10.00 18.94
N ALA A 29 -22.31 9.77 18.12
CA ALA A 29 -22.37 10.07 16.69
C ALA A 29 -23.33 9.10 15.99
N PRO A 30 -24.40 9.59 15.34
CA PRO A 30 -25.40 8.71 14.70
C PRO A 30 -24.82 7.83 13.58
N GLU A 31 -23.71 8.24 12.96
CA GLU A 31 -22.98 7.45 11.96
C GLU A 31 -22.44 6.12 12.51
N LEU A 32 -22.22 6.02 13.82
CA LEU A 32 -21.76 4.78 14.47
C LEU A 32 -22.85 3.72 14.61
N GLU A 33 -24.12 4.06 14.30
CA GLU A 33 -25.20 3.10 14.16
C GLU A 33 -25.11 2.30 12.85
N LEU A 34 -24.27 2.74 11.90
CA LEU A 34 -24.03 2.05 10.64
C LEU A 34 -22.81 1.11 10.74
N PRO A 35 -22.81 0.00 9.97
CA PRO A 35 -21.61 -0.82 9.77
C PRO A 35 -20.42 0.02 9.28
N ASN A 36 -19.19 -0.35 9.66
CA ASN A 36 -17.97 0.42 9.36
C ASN A 36 -17.87 0.87 7.89
N GLU A 37 -18.18 -0.04 6.97
CA GLU A 37 -18.12 0.18 5.52
C GLU A 37 -19.16 1.18 5.01
N GLN A 38 -20.22 1.47 5.77
CA GLN A 38 -21.31 2.36 5.36
C GLN A 38 -21.24 3.75 6.03
N ARG A 39 -20.33 3.95 6.98
CA ARG A 39 -20.24 5.19 7.78
C ARG A 39 -19.88 6.41 6.95
N TYR A 40 -19.08 6.25 5.88
CA TYR A 40 -18.74 7.35 4.96
C TYR A 40 -19.98 7.96 4.29
N ALA A 41 -21.06 7.18 4.16
CA ALA A 41 -22.33 7.57 3.55
C ALA A 41 -23.40 7.94 4.59
N ALA A 42 -23.03 8.23 5.84
CA ALA A 42 -23.99 8.49 6.93
C ALA A 42 -25.05 9.56 6.60
N GLN A 43 -24.68 10.59 5.84
CA GLN A 43 -25.62 11.61 5.37
C GLN A 43 -26.71 11.03 4.44
N ILE A 44 -26.35 10.08 3.58
CA ILE A 44 -27.29 9.39 2.67
C ILE A 44 -28.30 8.55 3.46
N TYR A 45 -27.86 7.98 4.59
CA TYR A 45 -28.72 7.20 5.51
C TYR A 45 -29.44 8.06 6.56
N ASN A 46 -29.43 9.39 6.43
CA ASN A 46 -30.00 10.34 7.41
C ASN A 46 -29.46 10.16 8.84
N LYS A 47 -28.23 9.66 9.00
CA LYS A 47 -27.53 9.53 10.29
C LYS A 47 -26.70 10.77 10.58
N VAL A 48 -27.38 11.91 10.75
CA VAL A 48 -26.76 13.22 10.99
C VAL A 48 -26.96 13.64 12.44
N ARG A 49 -25.94 14.27 13.05
CA ARG A 49 -26.04 14.82 14.41
C ARG A 49 -27.13 15.90 14.50
N PRO A 50 -27.85 16.01 15.65
CA PRO A 50 -28.84 17.06 15.87
C PRO A 50 -28.20 18.46 16.05
N HIS A 51 -26.91 18.50 16.39
CA HIS A 51 -26.13 19.72 16.56
C HIS A 51 -25.08 19.84 15.45
N SER A 52 -24.83 21.06 14.97
CA SER A 52 -23.83 21.30 13.93
C SER A 52 -22.41 21.04 14.41
N GLY A 53 -21.53 20.58 13.50
CA GLY A 53 -20.10 20.42 13.78
C GLY A 53 -19.45 21.72 14.25
N LEU A 54 -19.85 22.87 13.67
CA LEU A 54 -19.37 24.19 14.04
C LEU A 54 -19.68 24.53 15.52
N LEU A 55 -20.86 24.16 16.03
CA LEU A 55 -21.20 24.37 17.44
C LEU A 55 -20.29 23.54 18.36
N LEU A 56 -20.11 22.26 18.04
CA LEU A 56 -19.25 21.35 18.79
C LEU A 56 -17.80 21.84 18.82
N GLU A 57 -17.28 22.27 17.68
CA GLU A 57 -15.95 22.88 17.56
C GLU A 57 -15.84 24.16 18.39
N SER A 58 -16.84 25.05 18.31
CA SER A 58 -16.86 26.31 19.07
C SER A 58 -16.90 26.09 20.59
N LEU A 59 -17.65 25.08 21.05
CA LEU A 59 -17.67 24.68 22.47
C LEU A 59 -16.30 24.20 22.91
N CYS A 60 -15.69 23.28 22.16
CA CYS A 60 -14.37 22.74 22.44
C CYS A 60 -13.28 23.81 22.42
N ASP A 61 -13.27 24.72 21.44
CA ASP A 61 -12.33 25.83 21.37
C ASP A 61 -12.52 26.82 22.53
N SER A 62 -13.77 27.08 22.94
CA SER A 62 -14.07 27.91 24.12
C SER A 62 -13.52 27.29 25.41
N LEU A 63 -13.59 25.96 25.57
CA LEU A 63 -13.02 25.26 26.71
C LEU A 63 -11.50 25.47 26.80
N ILE A 64 -10.77 25.38 25.69
CA ILE A 64 -9.31 25.59 25.70
C ILE A 64 -8.99 27.03 26.10
N LYS A 65 -9.66 28.01 25.49
CA LYS A 65 -9.47 29.45 25.80
C LYS A 65 -9.71 29.73 27.28
N LEU A 66 -10.80 29.20 27.84
CA LEU A 66 -11.12 29.34 29.26
C LEU A 66 -10.11 28.61 30.16
N ALA A 67 -9.58 27.46 29.74
CA ALA A 67 -8.58 26.73 30.50
C ALA A 67 -7.22 27.46 30.56
N VAL A 68 -6.81 28.11 29.47
CA VAL A 68 -5.50 28.77 29.37
C VAL A 68 -5.52 30.18 29.95
N ALA A 69 -6.49 31.01 29.55
CA ALA A 69 -6.55 32.41 29.96
C ALA A 69 -7.37 32.61 31.25
N GLY A 70 -8.37 31.78 31.52
CA GLY A 70 -9.24 31.91 32.69
C GLY A 70 -8.52 31.94 34.05
N PRO A 71 -7.51 31.09 34.31
CA PRO A 71 -6.76 31.13 35.57
C PRO A 71 -6.00 32.44 35.82
N GLN A 72 -5.70 33.21 34.77
CA GLN A 72 -5.01 34.50 34.85
C GLN A 72 -5.98 35.64 35.22
N LEU A 73 -7.29 35.40 35.13
CA LEU A 73 -8.34 36.39 35.32
C LEU A 73 -9.05 36.14 36.65
N THR A 74 -8.95 37.09 37.58
CA THR A 74 -9.42 36.94 38.98
C THR A 74 -10.85 36.40 39.07
N LYS A 75 -11.80 36.99 38.34
CA LYS A 75 -13.21 36.57 38.40
C LYS A 75 -13.45 35.12 37.95
N LEU A 76 -12.76 34.68 36.89
CA LEU A 76 -12.89 33.30 36.37
C LEU A 76 -12.15 32.29 37.25
N ARG A 77 -11.01 32.69 37.82
CA ARG A 77 -10.28 31.90 38.81
C ARG A 77 -11.11 31.65 40.07
N ASP A 78 -11.75 32.70 40.60
CA ASP A 78 -12.62 32.60 41.78
C ASP A 78 -13.89 31.78 41.49
N ALA A 79 -14.33 31.73 40.23
CA ALA A 79 -15.38 30.83 39.76
C ALA A 79 -14.90 29.38 39.55
N HIS A 80 -13.63 29.06 39.87
CA HIS A 80 -13.00 27.75 39.71
C HIS A 80 -13.06 27.19 38.28
N ILE A 81 -12.82 28.04 37.28
CA ILE A 81 -12.99 27.68 35.86
C ILE A 81 -12.20 26.42 35.45
N GLU A 82 -10.94 26.28 35.89
CA GLU A 82 -10.10 25.13 35.57
C GLU A 82 -10.68 23.82 36.13
N SER A 83 -11.18 23.84 37.37
CA SER A 83 -11.81 22.67 38.00
C SER A 83 -13.08 22.25 37.26
N ARG A 84 -13.87 23.21 36.79
CA ARG A 84 -15.09 22.95 36.00
C ARG A 84 -14.77 22.29 34.66
N ILE A 85 -13.72 22.75 33.97
CA ILE A 85 -13.27 22.18 32.70
C ILE A 85 -12.72 20.76 32.93
N ASN A 86 -11.86 20.58 33.94
CA ASN A 86 -11.34 19.26 34.31
C ASN A 86 -12.47 18.28 34.64
N LYS A 87 -13.50 18.73 35.37
CA LYS A 87 -14.69 17.93 35.66
C LYS A 87 -15.44 17.53 34.39
N LEU A 88 -15.69 18.47 33.48
CA LEU A 88 -16.38 18.19 32.21
C LEU A 88 -15.61 17.15 31.36
N VAL A 89 -14.30 17.35 31.16
CA VAL A 89 -13.48 16.41 30.35
C VAL A 89 -13.43 15.03 31.01
N ARG A 90 -13.32 14.99 32.35
CA ARG A 90 -13.37 13.74 33.09
C ARG A 90 -14.72 13.02 32.93
N GLU A 91 -15.83 13.73 33.01
CA GLU A 91 -17.18 13.17 32.80
C GLU A 91 -17.40 12.68 31.36
N LEU A 92 -16.72 13.27 30.38
CA LEU A 92 -16.82 12.85 28.98
C LEU A 92 -15.99 11.59 28.65
N LEU A 93 -14.79 11.45 29.23
CA LEU A 93 -13.79 10.46 28.78
C LEU A 93 -13.41 9.41 29.83
N TYR A 94 -13.47 9.71 31.12
CA TYR A 94 -13.10 8.73 32.14
C TYR A 94 -14.15 7.62 32.20
N LYS A 95 -13.72 6.36 32.04
CA LYS A 95 -14.62 5.20 31.89
C LYS A 95 -15.50 5.24 30.63
N ALA A 96 -15.11 6.00 29.60
CA ALA A 96 -15.79 6.01 28.31
C ALA A 96 -15.66 4.67 27.59
N ASP A 97 -16.74 4.25 26.94
CA ASP A 97 -16.75 3.12 26.02
C ASP A 97 -16.18 3.52 24.65
N GLY A 98 -15.98 2.54 23.77
CA GLY A 98 -15.43 2.82 22.43
C GLY A 98 -16.34 3.69 21.55
N VAL A 99 -17.67 3.64 21.74
CA VAL A 99 -18.61 4.49 20.99
C VAL A 99 -18.38 5.95 21.36
N ARG A 100 -18.17 6.24 22.65
CA ARG A 100 -17.83 7.57 23.12
C ARG A 100 -16.50 8.06 22.58
N TRP A 101 -15.46 7.21 22.58
CA TRP A 101 -14.16 7.56 21.99
C TRP A 101 -14.28 7.90 20.50
N LEU A 102 -14.92 7.04 19.70
CA LEU A 102 -15.17 7.28 18.28
C LEU A 102 -15.98 8.55 18.05
N SER A 103 -17.03 8.76 18.84
CA SER A 103 -17.92 9.91 18.75
C SER A 103 -17.18 11.23 18.97
N LEU A 104 -16.14 11.24 19.82
CA LEU A 104 -15.37 12.43 20.17
C LEU A 104 -14.06 12.58 19.39
N SER A 105 -13.73 11.64 18.48
CA SER A 105 -12.46 11.55 17.76
C SER A 105 -11.94 12.89 17.21
N SER A 106 -12.77 13.65 16.49
CA SER A 106 -12.41 14.94 15.88
C SER A 106 -12.12 16.05 16.90
N TRP A 107 -12.57 15.90 18.15
CA TRP A 107 -12.43 16.92 19.20
C TRP A 107 -11.48 16.51 20.32
N LEU A 108 -10.90 15.30 20.26
CA LEU A 108 -9.89 14.84 21.23
C LEU A 108 -8.72 15.82 21.36
N PRO A 109 -8.16 16.43 20.28
CA PRO A 109 -7.09 17.42 20.43
C PRO A 109 -7.47 18.60 21.32
N SER A 110 -8.68 19.15 21.11
CA SER A 110 -9.18 20.27 21.89
C SER A 110 -9.44 19.90 23.35
N LEU A 111 -10.02 18.72 23.61
CA LEU A 111 -10.27 18.23 24.97
C LEU A 111 -8.96 17.94 25.71
N ALA A 112 -7.97 17.40 25.01
CA ALA A 112 -6.63 17.14 25.54
C ALA A 112 -5.95 18.45 25.95
N GLU A 113 -5.95 19.46 25.09
CA GLU A 113 -5.35 20.75 25.42
C GLU A 113 -6.10 21.48 26.55
N ALA A 114 -7.43 21.38 26.61
CA ALA A 114 -8.24 21.97 27.67
C ALA A 114 -7.95 21.36 29.05
N ALA A 115 -7.86 20.03 29.16
CA ALA A 115 -7.61 19.32 30.43
C ALA A 115 -6.59 18.17 30.28
N PRO A 116 -5.28 18.47 30.12
CA PRO A 116 -4.25 17.48 29.79
C PRO A 116 -4.20 16.29 30.76
N THR A 117 -4.29 16.57 32.06
CA THR A 117 -4.13 15.54 33.09
C THR A 117 -5.32 14.58 33.09
N CYS A 118 -6.55 15.11 33.02
CA CYS A 118 -7.77 14.28 32.97
C CYS A 118 -7.87 13.48 31.68
N PHE A 119 -7.44 14.05 30.55
CA PHE A 119 -7.40 13.35 29.27
C PHE A 119 -6.46 12.14 29.31
N LEU A 120 -5.23 12.32 29.80
CA LEU A 120 -4.26 11.21 29.92
C LEU A 120 -4.73 10.15 30.93
N GLU A 121 -5.32 10.55 32.07
CA GLU A 121 -5.90 9.61 33.04
C GLU A 121 -7.01 8.74 32.43
N ALA A 122 -7.83 9.30 31.53
CA ALA A 122 -8.87 8.54 30.84
C ALA A 122 -8.29 7.49 29.89
N ILE A 123 -7.23 7.83 29.15
CA ILE A 123 -6.53 6.88 28.27
C ILE A 123 -5.85 5.79 29.10
N GLU A 124 -5.13 6.17 30.15
CA GLU A 124 -4.45 5.23 31.05
C GLU A 124 -5.42 4.24 31.68
N TRP A 125 -6.60 4.70 32.11
CA TRP A 125 -7.66 3.83 32.61
C TRP A 125 -8.17 2.89 31.51
N SER A 126 -8.38 3.39 30.29
CA SER A 126 -8.81 2.60 29.15
C SER A 126 -7.80 1.51 28.78
N LEU A 127 -6.50 1.81 28.81
CA LEU A 127 -5.41 0.87 28.53
C LEU A 127 -5.30 -0.25 29.57
N GLN A 128 -5.92 -0.10 30.74
CA GLN A 128 -5.96 -1.13 31.78
C GLN A 128 -7.19 -2.04 31.68
N GLN A 129 -8.15 -1.73 30.81
CA GLN A 129 -9.34 -2.56 30.62
C GLN A 129 -9.06 -3.74 29.67
N PRO A 130 -9.72 -4.90 29.86
CA PRO A 130 -9.53 -6.06 28.98
C PRO A 130 -9.85 -5.80 27.50
N ASP A 131 -10.82 -4.94 27.22
CA ASP A 131 -11.30 -4.60 25.87
C ASP A 131 -10.64 -3.34 25.29
N ILE A 132 -9.78 -2.67 26.07
CA ILE A 132 -9.04 -1.45 25.70
C ILE A 132 -9.91 -0.48 24.88
N PRO A 133 -10.96 0.15 25.46
CA PRO A 133 -11.95 0.92 24.68
C PRO A 133 -11.38 1.97 23.72
N VAL A 134 -10.31 2.66 24.10
CA VAL A 134 -9.60 3.67 23.28
C VAL A 134 -8.97 3.07 22.02
N SER A 135 -8.62 1.77 22.01
CA SER A 135 -8.04 1.08 20.85
C SER A 135 -9.01 0.99 19.67
N ARG A 136 -10.32 1.12 19.89
CA ARG A 136 -11.32 1.16 18.81
C ARG A 136 -11.08 2.29 17.82
N LEU A 137 -10.50 3.40 18.25
CA LEU A 137 -10.06 4.48 17.35
C LEU A 137 -9.02 3.99 16.33
N ILE A 138 -8.16 3.06 16.74
CA ILE A 138 -7.12 2.46 15.89
C ILE A 138 -7.74 1.34 15.04
N THR A 139 -8.40 0.37 15.67
CA THR A 139 -8.86 -0.86 14.99
C THR A 139 -10.02 -0.63 14.02
N GLU A 140 -10.84 0.42 14.23
CA GLU A 140 -11.93 0.78 13.30
C GLU A 140 -11.55 1.85 12.28
N SER A 141 -10.28 2.27 12.23
CA SER A 141 -9.82 3.08 11.11
C SER A 141 -9.82 2.25 9.83
N GLY A 142 -10.33 2.77 8.71
CA GLY A 142 -10.44 1.99 7.47
C GLY A 142 -9.09 1.74 6.79
N GLY A 143 -8.97 0.68 5.98
CA GLY A 143 -7.74 0.33 5.26
C GLY A 143 -7.55 1.01 3.90
N SER A 144 -8.62 1.59 3.33
CA SER A 144 -8.64 2.24 2.01
C SER A 144 -8.65 3.76 2.14
N SER A 145 -7.72 4.45 1.47
CA SER A 145 -7.60 5.92 1.52
C SER A 145 -8.81 6.69 0.91
N PHE A 146 -9.71 6.00 0.21
CA PHE A 146 -10.89 6.60 -0.44
C PHE A 146 -12.21 6.39 0.30
N THR A 147 -12.35 5.30 1.08
CA THR A 147 -13.62 4.96 1.77
C THR A 147 -13.45 4.76 3.28
N GLY A 148 -12.21 4.71 3.79
CA GLY A 148 -11.90 4.54 5.20
C GLY A 148 -11.85 5.87 5.96
N CYS A 149 -12.52 5.93 7.12
CA CYS A 149 -12.35 7.03 8.06
C CYS A 149 -11.08 6.81 8.92
N CYS A 150 -10.30 7.87 9.15
CA CYS A 150 -9.13 7.84 10.03
C CYS A 150 -9.50 8.34 11.43
N TRP A 151 -10.00 7.45 12.28
CA TRP A 151 -10.47 7.80 13.63
C TRP A 151 -9.32 8.08 14.61
N HIS A 152 -8.18 7.41 14.45
CA HIS A 152 -7.05 7.53 15.36
C HIS A 152 -6.23 8.82 15.19
N ALA A 153 -6.36 9.54 14.06
CA ALA A 153 -5.59 10.77 13.83
C ALA A 153 -5.80 11.81 14.94
N GLY A 154 -7.04 12.02 15.38
CA GLY A 154 -7.36 12.95 16.46
C GLY A 154 -6.73 12.54 17.81
N LEU A 155 -6.63 11.25 18.11
CA LEU A 155 -5.95 10.76 19.31
C LEU A 155 -4.43 11.00 19.24
N LEU A 156 -3.81 10.70 18.10
CA LEU A 156 -2.37 10.89 17.94
C LEU A 156 -2.00 12.37 17.98
N TRP A 157 -2.75 13.25 17.30
CA TRP A 157 -2.55 14.69 17.39
C TRP A 157 -2.74 15.24 18.80
N ALA A 158 -3.71 14.70 19.55
CA ALA A 158 -3.89 15.05 20.96
C ALA A 158 -2.67 14.67 21.81
N LEU A 159 -2.15 13.45 21.66
CA LEU A 159 -0.96 12.99 22.38
C LEU A 159 0.29 13.79 21.98
N GLU A 160 0.50 14.00 20.69
CA GLU A 160 1.58 14.85 20.14
C GLU A 160 1.54 16.26 20.71
N THR A 161 0.35 16.88 20.74
CA THR A 161 0.15 18.21 21.33
C THR A 161 0.56 18.24 22.80
N LEU A 162 0.17 17.23 23.58
CA LEU A 162 0.52 17.15 25.00
C LEU A 162 2.00 16.83 25.25
N ALA A 163 2.67 16.17 24.30
CA ALA A 163 4.08 15.81 24.42
C ALA A 163 5.01 17.03 24.43
N TRP A 164 4.56 18.19 23.94
CA TRP A 164 5.31 19.43 24.03
C TRP A 164 5.58 19.84 25.47
N SER A 165 4.66 19.57 26.40
CA SER A 165 4.86 19.87 27.82
C SER A 165 5.82 18.86 28.48
N PRO A 166 6.99 19.28 29.00
CA PRO A 166 7.93 18.36 29.65
C PRO A 166 7.33 17.60 30.84
N LYS A 167 6.30 18.19 31.47
CA LYS A 167 5.56 17.58 32.57
C LYS A 167 4.73 16.37 32.14
N GLN A 168 4.14 16.41 30.93
CA GLN A 168 3.28 15.34 30.42
C GLN A 168 4.03 14.34 29.55
N PHE A 169 5.18 14.76 29.00
CA PHE A 169 6.01 13.97 28.08
C PHE A 169 6.21 12.50 28.49
N PRO A 170 6.62 12.15 29.73
CA PRO A 170 6.83 10.75 30.09
C PRO A 170 5.56 9.90 30.04
N ARG A 171 4.42 10.48 30.42
CA ARG A 171 3.11 9.78 30.38
C ARG A 171 2.68 9.55 28.94
N VAL A 172 2.82 10.57 28.09
CA VAL A 172 2.50 10.47 26.67
C VAL A 172 3.36 9.41 25.98
N ALA A 173 4.68 9.41 26.22
CA ALA A 173 5.59 8.43 25.66
C ALA A 173 5.18 6.99 26.05
N LEU A 174 4.82 6.76 27.32
CA LEU A 174 4.35 5.45 27.77
C LEU A 174 3.01 5.05 27.15
N ILE A 175 2.07 5.99 26.99
CA ILE A 175 0.79 5.74 26.33
C ILE A 175 0.99 5.37 24.86
N LEU A 176 1.82 6.11 24.13
CA LEU A 176 2.14 5.82 22.74
C LEU A 176 2.82 4.44 22.59
N ALA A 177 3.72 4.10 23.52
CA ALA A 177 4.35 2.78 23.54
C ALA A 177 3.32 1.65 23.75
N LYS A 178 2.35 1.84 24.65
CA LYS A 178 1.27 0.86 24.86
C LYS A 178 0.33 0.74 23.66
N LEU A 179 -0.02 1.87 23.05
CA LEU A 179 -0.86 1.89 21.84
C LEU A 179 -0.13 1.28 20.63
N ALA A 180 1.21 1.27 20.60
CA ALA A 180 2.00 0.67 19.53
C ALA A 180 1.87 -0.85 19.41
N HIS A 181 1.31 -1.52 20.43
CA HIS A 181 0.95 -2.95 20.38
C HIS A 181 -0.35 -3.20 19.60
N VAL A 182 -1.18 -2.17 19.38
CA VAL A 182 -2.43 -2.30 18.64
C VAL A 182 -2.14 -2.22 17.13
N PRO A 183 -2.47 -3.25 16.34
CA PRO A 183 -2.25 -3.23 14.90
C PRO A 183 -3.15 -2.19 14.24
N ILE A 184 -2.58 -1.38 13.35
CA ILE A 184 -3.35 -0.43 12.54
C ILE A 184 -3.72 -1.10 11.21
N PRO A 185 -5.00 -1.19 10.84
CA PRO A 185 -5.41 -1.64 9.51
C PRO A 185 -5.04 -0.60 8.44
N GLY A 186 -4.43 -1.05 7.34
CA GLY A 186 -4.06 -0.19 6.20
C GLY A 186 -2.68 0.46 6.31
N ASN A 187 -2.29 1.19 5.26
CA ASN A 187 -0.97 1.85 5.17
C ASN A 187 -1.05 3.32 5.59
N TRP A 188 -1.18 3.57 6.89
CA TRP A 188 -1.25 4.93 7.43
C TRP A 188 0.13 5.54 7.67
N GLY A 189 0.32 6.76 7.17
CA GLY A 189 1.52 7.56 7.43
C GLY A 189 1.72 7.90 8.91
N ASN A 190 0.62 8.06 9.67
CA ASN A 190 0.60 8.39 11.10
C ASN A 190 0.32 7.13 11.95
N SER A 191 1.10 6.87 13.01
CA SER A 191 0.94 5.70 13.88
C SER A 191 1.55 5.95 15.27
N PRO A 192 1.13 5.23 16.34
CA PRO A 192 1.73 5.39 17.67
C PRO A 192 3.25 5.21 17.67
N LYS A 193 3.79 4.25 16.89
CA LYS A 193 5.24 4.03 16.73
C LYS A 193 5.94 5.25 16.11
N LYS A 194 5.34 5.86 15.09
CA LYS A 194 5.91 7.04 14.41
C LYS A 194 5.80 8.31 15.25
N SER A 195 4.67 8.54 15.92
CA SER A 195 4.54 9.65 16.87
C SER A 195 5.57 9.50 18.01
N LEU A 196 5.72 8.29 18.56
CA LEU A 196 6.74 7.99 19.57
C LEU A 196 8.16 8.25 19.05
N LEU A 197 8.50 7.81 17.83
CA LEU A 197 9.79 8.11 17.22
C LEU A 197 10.02 9.62 17.12
N GLY A 198 9.03 10.39 16.65
CA GLY A 198 9.09 11.85 16.55
C GLY A 198 9.43 12.56 17.86
N LEU A 199 8.99 12.01 19.00
CA LEU A 199 9.30 12.53 20.33
C LEU A 199 10.79 12.38 20.70
N PHE A 200 11.44 11.34 20.17
CA PHE A 200 12.82 10.98 20.52
C PHE A 200 13.84 11.22 19.41
N ARG A 201 13.45 11.66 18.20
CA ARG A 201 14.41 11.96 17.12
C ARG A 201 15.55 12.86 17.60
N SER A 202 16.77 12.50 17.26
CA SER A 202 17.98 13.19 17.72
C SER A 202 18.10 14.60 17.17
N TRP A 203 17.70 14.83 15.92
CA TRP A 203 17.86 16.12 15.22
C TRP A 203 16.64 17.04 15.29
N LEU A 204 15.43 16.49 15.44
CA LEU A 204 14.16 17.24 15.49
C LEU A 204 13.18 16.60 16.49
N PRO A 205 13.43 16.75 17.81
CA PRO A 205 12.49 16.30 18.82
C PRO A 205 11.22 17.13 18.80
N GLN A 206 10.08 16.45 18.78
CA GLN A 206 8.75 17.07 18.83
C GLN A 206 8.29 17.25 20.29
N THR A 207 9.14 17.88 21.12
CA THR A 207 8.87 18.17 22.53
C THR A 207 9.73 19.33 23.04
N ALA A 208 9.30 20.02 24.10
CA ALA A 208 10.14 20.98 24.83
C ALA A 208 10.97 20.32 25.96
N ALA A 209 10.89 19.01 26.13
CA ALA A 209 11.68 18.29 27.13
C ALA A 209 13.18 18.38 26.83
N SER A 210 14.00 18.59 27.87
CA SER A 210 15.46 18.64 27.74
C SER A 210 16.02 17.28 27.31
N ILE A 211 17.26 17.26 26.82
CA ILE A 211 17.95 16.02 26.45
C ILE A 211 18.00 15.04 27.63
N GLU A 212 18.26 15.51 28.85
CA GLU A 212 18.29 14.68 30.06
C GLU A 212 16.92 14.07 30.37
N GLN A 213 15.84 14.85 30.22
CA GLN A 213 14.47 14.37 30.42
C GLN A 213 14.07 13.32 29.39
N ARG A 214 14.50 13.51 28.13
CA ARG A 214 14.28 12.54 27.06
C ARG A 214 15.03 11.23 27.33
N ILE A 215 16.31 11.29 27.69
CA ILE A 215 17.10 10.11 28.04
C ILE A 215 16.48 9.38 29.25
N ALA A 216 16.09 10.09 30.31
CA ALA A 216 15.44 9.49 31.45
C ALA A 216 14.09 8.83 31.10
N THR A 217 13.35 9.40 30.14
CA THR A 217 12.10 8.81 29.64
C THR A 217 12.37 7.57 28.78
N LEU A 218 13.45 7.55 27.99
CA LEU A 218 13.88 6.32 27.31
C LEU A 218 14.17 5.21 28.33
N ASP A 219 14.91 5.51 29.40
CA ASP A 219 15.21 4.53 30.45
C ASP A 219 13.94 3.99 31.13
N MET A 220 12.95 4.86 31.34
CA MET A 220 11.64 4.45 31.81
C MET A 220 10.92 3.52 30.80
N LEU A 221 10.96 3.82 29.51
CA LEU A 221 10.37 2.97 28.46
C LEU A 221 11.06 1.61 28.37
N ILE A 222 12.39 1.57 28.46
CA ILE A 222 13.15 0.31 28.47
C ILE A 222 12.67 -0.61 29.59
N ASN A 223 12.43 -0.05 30.77
CA ASN A 223 11.98 -0.82 31.93
C ASN A 223 10.50 -1.26 31.84
N LYS A 224 9.63 -0.46 31.21
CA LYS A 224 8.17 -0.71 31.20
C LYS A 224 7.68 -1.42 29.94
N GLU A 225 8.28 -1.15 28.79
CA GLU A 225 7.88 -1.62 27.45
C GLU A 225 9.14 -2.00 26.64
N PRO A 226 9.92 -3.02 27.05
CA PRO A 226 11.26 -3.31 26.52
C PRO A 226 11.29 -3.65 25.03
N GLU A 227 10.24 -4.25 24.49
CA GLU A 227 10.15 -4.58 23.06
C GLU A 227 9.96 -3.31 22.20
N ILE A 228 9.03 -2.43 22.61
CA ILE A 228 8.78 -1.16 21.92
C ILE A 228 10.00 -0.23 22.06
N ALA A 229 10.62 -0.21 23.23
CA ALA A 229 11.84 0.56 23.48
C ALA A 229 13.00 0.09 22.59
N PHE A 230 13.17 -1.23 22.41
CA PHE A 230 14.19 -1.76 21.50
C PHE A 230 13.97 -1.26 20.06
N ASN A 231 12.75 -1.39 19.54
CA ASN A 231 12.41 -0.93 18.18
C ASN A 231 12.59 0.60 18.01
N LEU A 232 12.28 1.37 19.06
CA LEU A 232 12.52 2.81 19.08
C LEU A 232 14.02 3.12 19.02
N LEU A 233 14.83 2.50 19.87
CA LEU A 233 16.29 2.69 19.89
C LEU A 233 16.92 2.28 18.56
N ASP A 234 16.49 1.16 17.99
CA ASP A 234 16.92 0.68 16.68
C ASP A 234 16.66 1.73 15.58
N SER A 235 15.49 2.38 15.63
CA SER A 235 15.13 3.45 14.70
C SER A 235 15.94 4.74 14.92
N LEU A 236 16.34 5.05 16.16
CA LEU A 236 17.09 6.25 16.50
C LEU A 236 18.56 6.20 16.06
N VAL A 237 19.15 5.01 16.10
CA VAL A 237 20.56 4.75 15.74
C VAL A 237 20.73 4.60 14.21
N ASN A 238 19.66 4.77 13.44
CA ASN A 238 19.72 4.74 11.99
C ASN A 238 20.37 6.02 11.42
N THR A 239 21.19 5.87 10.40
CA THR A 239 22.06 6.93 9.83
C THR A 239 21.76 7.22 8.35
N TYR A 240 20.78 6.54 7.76
CA TYR A 240 20.25 6.93 6.45
C TYR A 240 19.59 8.32 6.50
N PRO A 241 19.45 9.02 5.37
CA PRO A 241 18.69 10.26 5.28
C PRO A 241 17.29 10.06 5.87
N ASP A 242 17.04 10.73 7.00
CA ASP A 242 15.81 10.60 7.77
C ASP A 242 14.87 11.77 7.46
N THR A 243 13.58 11.50 7.41
CA THR A 243 12.56 12.52 7.18
C THR A 243 11.54 12.48 8.30
N ALA A 244 11.06 13.66 8.70
CA ALA A 244 10.06 13.80 9.75
C ALA A 244 8.98 14.78 9.31
N THR A 245 7.74 14.43 9.60
CA THR A 245 6.62 15.35 9.57
C THR A 245 6.52 16.03 10.93
N PRO A 246 6.33 17.36 11.01
CA PRO A 246 6.10 18.05 12.27
C PRO A 246 4.90 17.44 13.03
N ALA A 247 5.05 17.26 14.33
CA ALA A 247 3.96 16.79 15.17
C ALA A 247 2.91 17.89 15.39
N SER A 248 1.71 17.50 15.79
CA SER A 248 0.68 18.46 16.20
C SER A 248 1.18 19.35 17.35
N ARG A 249 0.82 20.64 17.32
CA ARG A 249 1.25 21.66 18.28
C ARG A 249 0.06 22.25 19.05
N PRO A 250 0.25 22.70 20.30
CA PRO A 250 -0.80 23.38 21.06
C PRO A 250 -1.29 24.64 20.34
N LYS A 251 -2.61 24.91 20.41
CA LYS A 251 -3.21 26.10 19.79
C LYS A 251 -3.15 27.34 20.70
N TRP A 252 -3.27 27.14 22.00
CA TRP A 252 -3.43 28.18 23.01
C TRP A 252 -2.39 28.09 24.12
N ARG A 253 -1.97 26.88 24.51
CA ARG A 253 -0.90 26.70 25.50
C ARG A 253 0.45 27.07 24.88
N ASN A 254 1.30 27.72 25.67
CA ASN A 254 2.67 28.04 25.27
C ASN A 254 3.67 26.89 25.56
N ASP A 255 3.20 25.64 25.56
CA ASP A 255 4.03 24.48 25.94
C ASP A 255 5.15 24.20 24.93
N ASP A 256 4.99 24.64 23.68
CA ASP A 256 5.97 24.49 22.60
C ASP A 256 6.78 25.77 22.32
N ALA A 257 6.56 26.83 23.10
CA ALA A 257 7.12 28.15 22.85
C ALA A 257 8.66 28.12 22.83
N GLY A 258 9.24 28.42 21.67
CA GLY A 258 10.69 28.43 21.46
C GLY A 258 11.31 27.06 21.12
N PHE A 259 10.51 26.00 20.96
CA PHE A 259 10.99 24.63 20.72
C PHE A 259 10.54 24.05 19.36
N GLY A 260 11.18 22.95 18.97
CA GLY A 260 10.87 22.19 17.75
C GLY A 260 11.41 22.79 16.45
N ARG A 261 12.48 23.59 16.54
CA ARG A 261 13.26 24.13 15.40
C ARG A 261 14.60 23.41 15.21
N GLY A 262 14.72 22.20 15.76
CA GLY A 262 15.95 21.41 15.82
C GLY A 262 16.65 21.51 17.18
N VAL A 263 17.84 20.90 17.28
CA VAL A 263 18.67 20.88 18.50
C VAL A 263 20.08 21.37 18.23
N THR A 264 20.83 21.61 19.31
CA THR A 264 22.27 21.83 19.20
C THR A 264 22.98 20.57 18.71
N HIS A 265 24.15 20.72 18.08
CA HIS A 265 24.96 19.56 17.68
C HIS A 265 25.34 18.68 18.89
N GLU A 266 25.55 19.30 20.06
CA GLU A 266 25.86 18.59 21.30
C GLU A 266 24.70 17.68 21.75
N ASP A 267 23.46 18.20 21.76
CA ASP A 267 22.28 17.41 22.15
C ASP A 267 21.97 16.31 21.14
N TYR A 268 22.19 16.59 19.85
CA TYR A 268 22.09 15.59 18.79
C TYR A 268 23.02 14.39 19.07
N GLN A 269 24.31 14.66 19.32
CA GLN A 269 25.31 13.62 19.60
C GLN A 269 25.00 12.88 20.91
N LYS A 270 24.62 13.61 21.97
CA LYS A 270 24.23 13.01 23.26
C LYS A 270 23.08 12.02 23.10
N MET A 271 22.06 12.36 22.32
CA MET A 271 20.92 11.48 22.07
C MET A 271 21.32 10.21 21.31
N GLN A 272 22.17 10.36 20.28
CA GLN A 272 22.67 9.23 19.48
C GLN A 272 23.48 8.25 20.32
N VAL A 273 24.47 8.75 21.08
CA VAL A 273 25.29 7.95 22.00
C VAL A 273 24.42 7.25 23.04
N ALA A 274 23.49 7.99 23.67
CA ALA A 274 22.60 7.44 24.68
C ALA A 274 21.73 6.30 24.11
N ALA A 275 21.22 6.45 22.88
CA ALA A 275 20.43 5.42 22.23
C ALA A 275 21.27 4.18 21.87
N ALA A 276 22.48 4.38 21.32
CA ALA A 276 23.38 3.29 20.93
C ALA A 276 23.83 2.43 22.12
N ASP A 277 24.24 3.05 23.23
CA ASP A 277 24.65 2.33 24.45
C ASP A 277 23.52 1.46 25.03
N ARG A 278 22.28 1.97 25.01
CA ARG A 278 21.09 1.24 25.47
C ARG A 278 20.72 0.11 24.53
N LEU A 279 20.85 0.33 23.22
CA LEU A 279 20.60 -0.69 22.21
C LEU A 279 21.57 -1.86 22.36
N LEU A 280 22.86 -1.60 22.55
CA LEU A 280 23.88 -2.61 22.85
C LEU A 280 23.54 -3.41 24.11
N THR A 281 23.16 -2.72 25.19
CA THR A 281 22.79 -3.36 26.47
C THR A 281 21.59 -4.28 26.30
N LEU A 282 20.57 -3.85 25.54
CA LEU A 282 19.36 -4.64 25.29
C LEU A 282 19.59 -5.80 24.32
N ALA A 283 20.62 -5.74 23.49
CA ALA A 283 20.99 -6.80 22.57
C ALA A 283 21.83 -7.90 23.21
N ALA A 284 22.48 -7.62 24.35
CA ALA A 284 23.29 -8.61 25.05
C ALA A 284 22.48 -9.89 25.35
N MET A 285 23.05 -11.05 25.01
CA MET A 285 22.43 -12.37 25.16
C MET A 285 21.08 -12.53 24.44
N GLN A 286 20.80 -11.73 23.41
CA GLN A 286 19.59 -11.80 22.60
C GLN A 286 19.94 -11.88 21.11
N PRO A 287 20.02 -13.09 20.52
CA PRO A 287 20.53 -13.32 19.15
C PRO A 287 19.84 -12.44 18.09
N LEU A 288 18.52 -12.37 18.12
CA LEU A 288 17.72 -11.55 17.17
C LEU A 288 18.08 -10.06 17.24
N ARG A 289 18.35 -9.55 18.44
CA ARG A 289 18.71 -8.14 18.64
C ARG A 289 20.14 -7.85 18.22
N ILE A 290 21.04 -8.82 18.39
CA ILE A 290 22.42 -8.76 17.89
C ILE A 290 22.40 -8.68 16.35
N VAL A 291 21.52 -9.44 15.68
CA VAL A 291 21.37 -9.37 14.23
C VAL A 291 20.98 -7.96 13.76
N CYS A 292 20.02 -7.30 14.42
CA CYS A 292 19.66 -5.91 14.09
C CYS A 292 20.85 -4.94 14.17
N LEU A 293 21.76 -5.14 15.14
CA LEU A 293 22.99 -4.35 15.24
C LEU A 293 23.98 -4.69 14.12
N LEU A 294 24.15 -5.99 13.81
CA LEU A 294 25.06 -6.45 12.76
C LEU A 294 24.66 -5.93 11.37
N GLU A 295 23.36 -5.80 11.09
CA GLU A 295 22.86 -5.21 9.85
C GLU A 295 23.33 -3.77 9.64
N LYS A 296 23.64 -3.05 10.74
CA LYS A 296 24.07 -1.64 10.76
C LYS A 296 25.57 -1.47 11.02
N ILE A 297 26.32 -2.55 11.20
CA ILE A 297 27.72 -2.51 11.66
C ILE A 297 28.62 -1.66 10.75
N SER A 298 28.35 -1.63 9.44
CA SER A 298 29.12 -0.86 8.47
C SER A 298 29.00 0.67 8.65
N ILE A 299 28.06 1.11 9.49
CA ILE A 299 27.80 2.52 9.73
C ILE A 299 28.23 2.98 11.13
N PHE A 300 28.57 2.03 12.00
CA PHE A 300 29.10 2.34 13.31
C PHE A 300 30.55 2.82 13.20
N ASP A 301 30.98 3.66 14.15
CA ASP A 301 32.39 3.95 14.30
C ASP A 301 33.16 2.73 14.85
N GLU A 302 34.47 2.86 14.99
CA GLU A 302 35.34 1.79 15.47
C GLU A 302 34.93 1.29 16.88
N GLU A 303 34.58 2.20 17.79
CA GLU A 303 34.21 1.85 19.17
C GLU A 303 32.91 1.03 19.22
N TYR A 304 31.85 1.46 18.53
CA TYR A 304 30.58 0.75 18.52
C TYR A 304 30.64 -0.54 17.67
N THR A 305 31.50 -0.58 16.66
CA THR A 305 31.81 -1.82 15.92
C THR A 305 32.43 -2.86 16.86
N GLU A 306 33.48 -2.51 17.60
CA GLU A 306 34.11 -3.41 18.57
C GLU A 306 33.13 -3.89 19.64
N LYS A 307 32.36 -2.97 20.24
CA LYS A 307 31.33 -3.31 21.24
C LYS A 307 30.27 -4.27 20.68
N THR A 308 29.86 -4.09 19.42
CA THR A 308 28.90 -4.98 18.76
C THR A 308 29.50 -6.36 18.54
N LEU A 309 30.73 -6.45 18.03
CA LEU A 309 31.43 -7.72 17.81
C LEU A 309 31.68 -8.47 19.13
N ASP A 310 31.89 -7.76 20.24
CA ASP A 310 32.05 -8.34 21.56
C ASP A 310 30.80 -9.09 22.05
N LEU A 311 29.60 -8.70 21.61
CA LEU A 311 28.35 -9.40 21.93
C LEU A 311 28.29 -10.81 21.31
N LEU A 312 29.12 -11.11 20.31
CA LEU A 312 29.15 -12.42 19.64
C LEU A 312 30.03 -13.44 20.38
N LYS A 313 30.98 -12.98 21.21
CA LYS A 313 31.93 -13.84 21.93
C LYS A 313 31.26 -14.97 22.73
N PRO A 314 30.13 -14.76 23.46
CA PRO A 314 29.45 -15.84 24.15
C PRO A 314 28.95 -16.97 23.22
N TYR A 315 28.59 -16.64 21.97
CA TYR A 315 28.05 -17.58 20.99
C TYR A 315 29.14 -18.33 20.21
N ALA A 316 30.37 -17.79 20.18
CA ALA A 316 31.54 -18.51 19.69
C ALA A 316 31.94 -19.69 20.60
N ASN A 317 31.37 -19.79 21.81
CA ASN A 317 31.59 -20.91 22.69
C ASN A 317 30.89 -22.18 22.20
N GLN A 318 31.46 -23.31 22.60
CA GLN A 318 31.00 -24.65 22.24
C GLN A 318 29.57 -24.95 22.70
N ASP A 319 29.16 -24.41 23.85
CA ASP A 319 27.88 -24.73 24.49
C ASP A 319 26.70 -23.88 24.00
N ALA A 320 26.94 -22.88 23.14
CA ALA A 320 25.86 -22.07 22.59
C ALA A 320 24.99 -22.88 21.60
N PRO A 321 23.66 -22.67 21.57
CA PRO A 321 22.75 -23.38 20.67
C PRO A 321 23.11 -23.16 19.20
N ASP A 322 23.07 -24.23 18.39
CA ASP A 322 23.41 -24.16 16.97
C ASP A 322 22.47 -23.25 16.16
N GLU A 323 21.20 -23.13 16.59
CA GLU A 323 20.24 -22.20 15.99
C GLU A 323 20.63 -20.73 16.19
N ASP A 324 21.02 -20.36 17.41
CA ASP A 324 21.47 -19.01 17.73
C ASP A 324 22.77 -18.67 16.99
N LYS A 325 23.68 -19.65 16.90
CA LYS A 325 24.92 -19.53 16.11
C LYS A 325 24.62 -19.27 14.65
N GLU A 326 23.76 -20.07 14.02
CA GLU A 326 23.45 -19.90 12.60
C GLU A 326 22.72 -18.58 12.32
N LEU A 327 21.86 -18.13 13.24
CA LEU A 327 21.18 -16.84 13.12
C LEU A 327 22.18 -15.67 13.04
N ILE A 328 23.16 -15.64 13.95
CA ILE A 328 24.22 -14.62 13.97
C ILE A 328 25.17 -14.81 12.77
N ARG A 329 25.56 -16.05 12.48
CA ARG A 329 26.48 -16.42 11.38
C ARG A 329 25.91 -16.00 10.03
N ASN A 330 24.59 -16.13 9.83
CA ASN A 330 23.92 -15.66 8.63
C ASN A 330 24.03 -14.13 8.46
N ALA A 331 23.81 -13.36 9.52
CA ALA A 331 23.94 -11.90 9.47
C ALA A 331 25.38 -11.47 9.12
N LEU A 332 26.39 -12.10 9.73
CA LEU A 332 27.79 -11.87 9.37
C LEU A 332 28.07 -12.22 7.91
N ARG A 333 27.56 -13.35 7.42
CA ARG A 333 27.73 -13.76 6.02
C ARG A 333 27.15 -12.73 5.05
N CYS A 334 25.97 -12.20 5.33
CA CYS A 334 25.36 -11.13 4.53
C CYS A 334 26.24 -9.87 4.53
N SER A 335 26.81 -9.49 5.67
CA SER A 335 27.75 -8.36 5.76
C SER A 335 29.00 -8.61 4.94
N ILE A 336 29.68 -9.74 5.14
CA ILE A 336 30.90 -10.12 4.40
C ILE A 336 30.63 -10.14 2.89
N HIS A 337 29.51 -10.74 2.48
CA HIS A 337 29.10 -10.81 1.08
C HIS A 337 28.95 -9.42 0.49
N ARG A 338 28.24 -8.52 1.19
CA ARG A 338 28.02 -7.15 0.74
C ARG A 338 29.35 -6.40 0.60
N ASP A 339 30.19 -6.46 1.63
CA ASP A 339 31.42 -5.69 1.68
C ASP A 339 32.44 -6.22 0.66
N ARG A 340 32.53 -7.54 0.42
CA ARG A 340 33.42 -8.11 -0.63
C ARG A 340 32.93 -7.86 -2.05
N ASN A 341 31.62 -7.82 -2.31
CA ASN A 341 31.08 -7.77 -3.68
C ASN A 341 30.61 -6.39 -4.14
N TYR A 342 30.26 -5.48 -3.22
CA TYR A 342 29.72 -4.16 -3.55
C TYR A 342 30.57 -2.98 -3.04
N SER A 343 31.63 -3.23 -2.27
CA SER A 343 32.57 -2.17 -1.90
C SER A 343 33.56 -1.86 -3.03
N ASP A 344 33.87 -0.57 -3.20
CA ASP A 344 34.91 -0.08 -4.11
C ASP A 344 36.34 -0.32 -3.59
N LYS A 345 36.49 -0.85 -2.36
CA LYS A 345 37.79 -1.13 -1.74
C LYS A 345 38.56 -2.25 -2.46
N ASP A 346 39.88 -2.14 -2.44
CA ASP A 346 40.78 -3.19 -2.91
C ASP A 346 40.79 -4.40 -1.95
N GLU A 347 41.29 -5.53 -2.44
CA GLU A 347 41.24 -6.81 -1.73
C GLU A 347 42.10 -6.82 -0.46
N GLU A 348 43.26 -6.16 -0.46
CA GLU A 348 44.15 -6.12 0.70
C GLU A 348 43.54 -5.30 1.85
N THR A 349 42.85 -4.20 1.52
CA THR A 349 42.13 -3.38 2.49
C THR A 349 40.93 -4.13 3.08
N LEU A 350 40.14 -4.80 2.23
CA LEU A 350 38.99 -5.60 2.68
C LEU A 350 39.42 -6.76 3.59
N ASP A 351 40.49 -7.48 3.24
CA ASP A 351 40.99 -8.58 4.06
C ASP A 351 41.44 -8.09 5.45
N LYS A 352 42.04 -6.90 5.56
CA LYS A 352 42.41 -6.30 6.86
C LYS A 352 41.18 -5.94 7.70
N GLU A 353 40.19 -5.28 7.10
CA GLU A 353 38.98 -4.81 7.80
C GLU A 353 38.05 -5.97 8.20
N LEU A 354 37.89 -6.97 7.33
CA LEU A 354 36.97 -8.09 7.55
C LEU A 354 37.58 -9.24 8.37
N ASN A 355 38.89 -9.26 8.61
CA ASN A 355 39.57 -10.37 9.29
C ASN A 355 38.90 -10.79 10.61
N VAL A 356 38.56 -9.83 11.47
CA VAL A 356 37.91 -10.12 12.76
C VAL A 356 36.51 -10.71 12.56
N ILE A 357 35.76 -10.15 11.61
CA ILE A 357 34.41 -10.62 11.27
C ILE A 357 34.45 -12.03 10.69
N GLU A 358 35.41 -12.33 9.82
CA GLU A 358 35.59 -13.64 9.20
C GLU A 358 36.03 -14.70 10.22
N GLN A 359 36.88 -14.35 11.18
CA GLN A 359 37.24 -15.24 12.29
C GLN A 359 36.02 -15.57 13.17
N LEU A 360 35.22 -14.56 13.51
CA LEU A 360 33.97 -14.78 14.26
C LEU A 360 32.98 -15.63 13.47
N TYR A 361 32.84 -15.38 12.16
CA TYR A 361 32.03 -16.19 11.26
C TYR A 361 32.44 -17.66 11.32
N GLN A 362 33.74 -17.97 11.26
CA GLN A 362 34.26 -19.34 11.38
C GLN A 362 33.95 -19.97 12.75
N CYS A 363 34.17 -19.24 13.85
CA CYS A 363 33.91 -19.73 15.20
C CYS A 363 32.42 -20.02 15.48
N LEU A 364 31.51 -19.35 14.78
CA LEU A 364 30.06 -19.54 14.90
C LEU A 364 29.53 -20.73 14.07
N GLU A 365 30.39 -21.63 13.60
CA GLU A 365 29.95 -22.80 12.84
C GLU A 365 29.06 -23.73 13.68
N PRO A 366 27.83 -24.05 13.22
CA PRO A 366 27.00 -25.05 13.86
C PRO A 366 27.66 -26.43 13.90
N ARG A 367 27.43 -27.18 14.98
CA ARG A 367 27.90 -28.56 15.13
C ARG A 367 27.03 -29.54 14.36
N ASP A 368 25.72 -29.34 14.43
CA ASP A 368 24.74 -30.09 13.68
C ASP A 368 24.98 -29.89 12.18
N LEU A 369 25.16 -31.01 11.48
CA LEU A 369 25.50 -31.04 10.07
C LEU A 369 24.39 -30.43 9.19
N LEU A 370 23.13 -30.59 9.59
CA LEU A 370 21.99 -30.09 8.84
C LEU A 370 21.88 -28.57 9.02
N ILE A 371 22.00 -28.07 10.25
CA ILE A 371 21.97 -26.63 10.54
C ILE A 371 23.14 -25.90 9.83
N ARG A 372 24.34 -26.49 9.84
CA ARG A 372 25.54 -25.92 9.19
C ARG A 372 25.34 -25.63 7.69
N HIS A 373 24.63 -26.52 7.00
CA HIS A 373 24.51 -26.49 5.54
C HIS A 373 23.19 -25.90 5.03
N ARG A 374 22.17 -25.76 5.89
CA ARG A 374 20.80 -25.37 5.48
C ARG A 374 20.75 -24.08 4.66
N TRP A 375 21.61 -23.13 4.97
CA TRP A 375 21.61 -21.82 4.34
C TRP A 375 21.94 -21.84 2.85
N LEU A 376 22.73 -22.82 2.38
CA LEU A 376 23.05 -23.00 0.97
C LEU A 376 21.79 -23.27 0.14
N PHE A 377 20.75 -23.76 0.81
CA PHE A 377 19.47 -24.16 0.23
C PHE A 377 18.34 -23.23 0.72
N ALA A 378 18.63 -22.09 1.33
CA ALA A 378 17.58 -21.15 1.75
C ALA A 378 16.87 -20.52 0.55
N HIS A 379 17.63 -20.15 -0.50
CA HIS A 379 17.13 -19.54 -1.74
C HIS A 379 18.00 -19.98 -2.92
N ALA A 380 17.54 -19.72 -4.15
CA ALA A 380 18.29 -20.02 -5.38
C ALA A 380 19.70 -19.40 -5.38
N TRP A 381 19.83 -18.17 -4.86
CA TRP A 381 21.05 -17.37 -4.86
C TRP A 381 21.47 -17.01 -3.42
N PRO A 382 22.09 -17.93 -2.67
CA PRO A 382 22.55 -17.64 -1.32
C PRO A 382 23.74 -16.65 -1.34
N HIS A 383 23.83 -15.80 -0.31
CA HIS A 383 24.96 -14.89 -0.13
C HIS A 383 26.22 -15.69 0.21
N ILE A 384 27.19 -15.71 -0.71
CA ILE A 384 28.49 -16.38 -0.51
C ILE A 384 29.54 -15.41 0.04
N HIS A 385 30.46 -15.92 0.86
CA HIS A 385 31.51 -15.10 1.48
C HIS A 385 32.66 -14.79 0.51
N GLN A 386 32.77 -15.48 -0.64
CA GLN A 386 33.81 -15.22 -1.63
C GLN A 386 33.49 -13.99 -2.49
N ARG A 387 34.55 -13.26 -2.91
CA ARG A 387 34.44 -12.15 -3.87
C ARG A 387 34.27 -12.68 -5.30
N VAL A 388 33.20 -12.24 -5.97
CA VAL A 388 32.96 -12.46 -7.39
C VAL A 388 32.95 -11.10 -8.08
N LYS A 389 34.01 -10.76 -8.83
CA LYS A 389 34.13 -9.45 -9.49
C LYS A 389 33.13 -9.32 -10.65
N GLY A 390 32.36 -8.24 -10.66
CA GLY A 390 31.40 -7.89 -11.71
C GLY A 390 30.12 -8.73 -11.69
N LEU A 391 29.22 -8.50 -12.67
CA LEU A 391 27.97 -9.26 -12.88
C LEU A 391 28.23 -10.68 -13.44
N ASN A 392 29.26 -11.38 -12.97
CA ASN A 392 29.59 -12.73 -13.44
C ASN A 392 28.76 -13.78 -12.67
N LEU A 393 27.48 -13.83 -13.03
CA LEU A 393 26.49 -14.74 -12.44
C LEU A 393 26.85 -16.21 -12.66
N ASP A 394 27.52 -16.54 -13.77
CA ASP A 394 27.95 -17.91 -14.08
C ASP A 394 28.94 -18.42 -13.03
N LYS A 395 29.97 -17.62 -12.71
CA LYS A 395 30.97 -17.99 -11.69
C LYS A 395 30.35 -18.13 -10.29
N GLN A 396 29.39 -17.28 -9.94
CA GLN A 396 28.67 -17.41 -8.68
C GLN A 396 27.83 -18.71 -8.65
N THR A 397 27.18 -19.04 -9.76
CA THR A 397 26.41 -20.28 -9.92
C THR A 397 27.30 -21.50 -9.74
N GLU A 398 28.50 -21.51 -10.34
CA GLU A 398 29.48 -22.59 -10.21
C GLU A 398 29.90 -22.80 -8.75
N ILE A 399 30.25 -21.73 -8.04
CA ILE A 399 30.65 -21.80 -6.62
C ILE A 399 29.51 -22.36 -5.76
N VAL A 400 28.29 -21.82 -5.91
CA VAL A 400 27.12 -22.28 -5.15
C VAL A 400 26.81 -23.74 -5.46
N THR A 401 26.88 -24.14 -6.73
CA THR A 401 26.64 -25.53 -7.15
C THR A 401 27.64 -26.47 -6.51
N GLN A 402 28.92 -26.11 -6.47
CA GLN A 402 29.97 -26.91 -5.83
C GLN A 402 29.76 -27.01 -4.32
N LEU A 403 29.48 -25.89 -3.64
CA LEU A 403 29.22 -25.88 -2.19
C LEU A 403 28.01 -26.74 -1.83
N ARG A 404 26.92 -26.65 -2.60
CA ARG A 404 25.73 -27.50 -2.42
C ARG A 404 26.08 -28.98 -2.60
N PHE A 405 26.83 -29.31 -3.65
CA PHE A 405 27.27 -30.68 -3.91
C PHE A 405 28.09 -31.26 -2.77
N ASP A 406 29.07 -30.51 -2.28
CA ASP A 406 29.92 -30.94 -1.17
C ASP A 406 29.10 -31.14 0.13
N ALA A 407 28.15 -30.25 0.41
CA ALA A 407 27.24 -30.37 1.55
C ALA A 407 26.36 -31.62 1.49
N ILE A 408 25.69 -31.86 0.35
CA ILE A 408 24.81 -33.04 0.18
C ILE A 408 25.62 -34.33 0.15
N LYS A 409 26.83 -34.30 -0.41
CA LYS A 409 27.76 -35.44 -0.37
C LYS A 409 28.17 -35.79 1.06
N GLU A 410 28.49 -34.79 1.88
CA GLU A 410 28.83 -34.98 3.30
C GLU A 410 27.64 -35.54 4.09
N ILE A 411 26.44 -34.97 3.92
CA ILE A 411 25.21 -35.44 4.56
C ILE A 411 24.89 -36.89 4.15
N HIS A 412 24.95 -37.20 2.85
CA HIS A 412 24.70 -38.56 2.36
C HIS A 412 25.74 -39.55 2.88
N PHE A 413 27.01 -39.16 2.95
CA PHE A 413 28.07 -40.02 3.48
C PHE A 413 27.88 -40.34 4.96
N ALA A 414 27.50 -39.35 5.78
CA ALA A 414 27.36 -39.51 7.22
C ALA A 414 26.02 -40.15 7.64
N LEU A 415 24.92 -39.84 6.93
CA LEU A 415 23.55 -40.13 7.37
C LEU A 415 22.70 -40.86 6.31
N GLY A 416 23.23 -41.11 5.11
CA GLY A 416 22.51 -41.78 4.03
C GLY A 416 21.33 -40.96 3.46
N LEU A 417 20.43 -41.65 2.76
CA LEU A 417 19.22 -41.06 2.19
C LEU A 417 18.25 -40.54 3.26
N ASP A 418 18.21 -41.18 4.45
CA ASP A 418 17.44 -40.69 5.59
C ASP A 418 17.95 -39.32 6.09
N GLY A 419 19.25 -39.06 5.97
CA GLY A 419 19.85 -37.76 6.25
C GLY A 419 19.40 -36.68 5.26
N ILE A 420 19.35 -37.01 3.96
CA ILE A 420 18.84 -36.10 2.91
C ILE A 420 17.36 -35.79 3.15
N GLU A 421 16.56 -36.77 3.56
CA GLU A 421 15.14 -36.59 3.90
C GLU A 421 14.97 -35.61 5.07
N LYS A 422 15.70 -35.81 6.17
CA LYS A 422 15.69 -34.88 7.30
C LYS A 422 16.15 -33.48 6.90
N PHE A 423 17.18 -33.38 6.07
CA PHE A 423 17.68 -32.10 5.57
C PHE A 423 16.65 -31.37 4.71
N THR A 424 15.95 -32.12 3.85
CA THR A 424 14.88 -31.61 2.99
C THR A 424 13.77 -30.94 3.80
N ALA A 425 13.40 -31.49 4.96
CA ALA A 425 12.40 -30.89 5.85
C ALA A 425 12.90 -29.65 6.61
N LEU A 426 14.22 -29.44 6.73
CA LEU A 426 14.84 -28.34 7.48
C LEU A 426 15.31 -27.18 6.60
N CYS A 427 15.55 -27.42 5.31
CA CYS A 427 16.03 -26.40 4.38
C CYS A 427 14.91 -25.48 3.88
N GLY A 428 15.28 -24.28 3.40
CA GLY A 428 14.29 -23.30 2.92
C GLY A 428 13.68 -23.67 1.56
N ASP A 429 14.50 -24.09 0.60
CA ASP A 429 14.11 -24.47 -0.75
C ASP A 429 14.69 -25.84 -1.13
N SER A 430 13.91 -26.88 -0.86
CA SER A 430 14.30 -28.27 -1.10
C SER A 430 14.44 -28.66 -2.57
N TYR A 431 13.99 -27.81 -3.51
CA TYR A 431 14.20 -28.04 -4.94
C TYR A 431 15.70 -28.20 -5.24
N TRP A 432 16.53 -27.35 -4.64
CA TRP A 432 17.98 -27.39 -4.83
C TRP A 432 18.64 -28.61 -4.18
N VAL A 433 18.04 -29.18 -3.12
CA VAL A 433 18.48 -30.46 -2.55
C VAL A 433 18.34 -31.54 -3.61
N GLY A 434 17.16 -31.64 -4.23
CA GLY A 434 16.88 -32.54 -5.35
C GLY A 434 17.85 -32.43 -6.52
N VAL A 435 18.02 -31.20 -7.03
CA VAL A 435 18.97 -30.90 -8.12
C VAL A 435 20.37 -31.40 -7.78
N THR A 436 20.79 -31.25 -6.52
CA THR A 436 22.12 -31.64 -6.06
C THR A 436 22.25 -33.16 -5.91
N VAL A 437 21.21 -33.83 -5.39
CA VAL A 437 21.15 -35.30 -5.27
C VAL A 437 21.28 -35.97 -6.63
N ALA A 438 20.76 -35.36 -7.70
CA ALA A 438 20.90 -35.87 -9.08
C ALA A 438 22.36 -36.05 -9.53
N GLY A 439 23.29 -35.30 -8.93
CA GLY A 439 24.73 -35.40 -9.20
C GLY A 439 25.44 -36.50 -8.42
N LEU A 440 24.78 -37.14 -7.45
CA LEU A 440 25.34 -38.27 -6.71
C LEU A 440 25.24 -39.56 -7.52
N ASP A 441 26.20 -40.46 -7.33
CA ASP A 441 26.20 -41.80 -7.92
C ASP A 441 25.31 -42.75 -7.11
N ILE A 442 24.00 -42.61 -7.27
CA ILE A 442 22.98 -43.46 -6.64
C ILE A 442 22.34 -44.34 -7.71
N ALA A 443 22.30 -45.65 -7.44
CA ALA A 443 21.68 -46.62 -8.35
C ALA A 443 20.18 -46.32 -8.56
N GLU A 444 19.70 -46.47 -9.79
CA GLU A 444 18.35 -46.09 -10.20
C GLU A 444 17.26 -46.83 -9.42
N ASP A 445 17.46 -48.13 -9.15
CA ASP A 445 16.55 -48.96 -8.35
C ASP A 445 16.41 -48.44 -6.92
N LYS A 446 17.50 -47.92 -6.34
CA LYS A 446 17.48 -47.28 -5.01
C LYS A 446 16.77 -45.94 -5.03
N LEU A 447 16.94 -45.13 -6.08
CA LEU A 447 16.24 -43.85 -6.23
C LEU A 447 14.74 -44.07 -6.41
N VAL A 448 14.33 -44.97 -7.31
CA VAL A 448 12.92 -45.33 -7.52
C VAL A 448 12.29 -45.80 -6.21
N LYS A 449 12.96 -46.70 -5.49
CA LYS A 449 12.48 -47.18 -4.20
C LYS A 449 12.42 -46.07 -3.15
N TRP A 450 13.41 -45.19 -3.08
CA TRP A 450 13.42 -44.07 -2.12
C TRP A 450 12.29 -43.08 -2.38
N ILE A 451 12.02 -42.75 -3.64
CA ILE A 451 10.90 -41.87 -4.02
C ILE A 451 9.57 -42.56 -3.68
N PHE A 452 9.43 -43.85 -3.99
CA PHE A 452 8.21 -44.61 -3.73
C PHE A 452 7.94 -44.82 -2.21
N ASP A 453 8.92 -45.31 -1.44
CA ASP A 453 8.77 -45.64 -0.01
C ASP A 453 8.39 -44.42 0.85
N LYS A 454 8.68 -43.21 0.37
CA LYS A 454 8.48 -41.95 1.08
C LYS A 454 7.38 -41.08 0.48
N SER A 455 6.67 -41.57 -0.54
CA SER A 455 5.53 -40.87 -1.14
C SER A 455 4.20 -41.40 -0.61
N GLY A 456 3.42 -40.49 -0.01
CA GLY A 456 2.04 -40.74 0.41
C GLY A 456 1.06 -39.63 0.02
N ASP A 457 1.58 -38.46 -0.34
CA ASP A 457 0.86 -37.29 -0.88
C ASP A 457 1.89 -36.39 -1.59
N PHE A 458 1.67 -36.08 -2.88
CA PHE A 458 2.54 -35.22 -3.70
C PHE A 458 2.08 -33.76 -3.71
N ALA A 459 1.52 -33.29 -2.59
CA ALA A 459 1.24 -31.88 -2.38
C ALA A 459 2.48 -31.00 -2.67
N ALA A 460 2.26 -29.86 -3.32
CA ALA A 460 3.32 -28.96 -3.76
C ALA A 460 4.06 -28.30 -2.57
N GLU A 461 3.41 -28.14 -1.42
CA GLU A 461 4.04 -27.61 -0.21
C GLU A 461 4.95 -28.62 0.49
N ASN A 462 4.86 -29.91 0.16
CA ASN A 462 5.68 -30.94 0.78
C ASN A 462 7.15 -30.76 0.34
N PRO A 463 8.10 -30.53 1.27
CA PRO A 463 9.51 -30.35 0.93
C PRO A 463 10.09 -31.53 0.16
N PHE A 464 9.64 -32.76 0.45
CA PHE A 464 10.11 -33.95 -0.26
C PHE A 464 9.65 -33.96 -1.73
N THR A 465 8.39 -33.65 -2.00
CA THR A 465 7.85 -33.50 -3.36
C THR A 465 8.65 -32.49 -4.17
N ARG A 466 8.96 -31.33 -3.56
CA ARG A 466 9.75 -30.28 -4.20
C ARG A 466 11.21 -30.72 -4.45
N ALA A 467 11.82 -31.52 -3.58
CA ALA A 467 13.12 -32.14 -3.85
C ALA A 467 13.04 -33.16 -5.00
N VAL A 468 12.00 -34.00 -5.07
CA VAL A 468 11.82 -34.93 -6.20
C VAL A 468 11.66 -34.17 -7.52
N ASN A 469 10.91 -33.06 -7.52
CA ASN A 469 10.80 -32.19 -8.69
C ASN A 469 12.16 -31.67 -9.17
N GLY A 470 13.01 -31.16 -8.26
CA GLY A 470 14.37 -30.72 -8.61
C GLY A 470 15.28 -31.85 -9.09
N LEU A 471 15.15 -33.04 -8.51
CA LEU A 471 15.88 -34.25 -8.94
C LEU A 471 15.52 -34.63 -10.38
N LEU A 472 14.23 -34.75 -10.69
CA LEU A 472 13.75 -35.13 -12.01
C LEU A 472 14.09 -34.09 -13.08
N ASN A 473 13.98 -32.80 -12.76
CA ASN A 473 14.31 -31.70 -13.69
C ASN A 473 15.81 -31.53 -13.93
N ARG A 474 16.68 -32.16 -13.13
CA ARG A 474 18.13 -32.18 -13.36
C ARG A 474 18.56 -33.33 -14.28
N PHE A 475 17.80 -34.41 -14.37
CA PHE A 475 18.07 -35.46 -15.34
C PHE A 475 17.65 -35.03 -16.76
N ASP A 476 18.19 -35.70 -17.78
CA ASP A 476 17.64 -35.58 -19.14
C ASP A 476 16.19 -36.10 -19.20
N CYS A 477 15.35 -35.59 -20.13
CA CYS A 477 13.91 -35.92 -20.17
C CYS A 477 13.69 -37.45 -20.27
N SER A 478 14.56 -38.19 -20.97
CA SER A 478 14.46 -39.66 -21.12
C SER A 478 14.64 -40.40 -19.80
N LYS A 479 15.72 -40.09 -19.07
CA LYS A 479 16.00 -40.70 -17.76
C LYS A 479 14.94 -40.30 -16.72
N ALA A 480 14.52 -39.03 -16.71
CA ALA A 480 13.47 -38.54 -15.82
C ALA A 480 12.15 -39.31 -16.05
N LEU A 481 11.74 -39.50 -17.31
CA LEU A 481 10.53 -40.25 -17.66
C LEU A 481 10.64 -41.75 -17.32
N THR A 482 11.83 -42.34 -17.43
CA THR A 482 12.06 -43.75 -17.05
C THR A 482 11.88 -43.98 -15.55
N ILE A 483 12.46 -43.10 -14.73
CA ILE A 483 12.27 -43.11 -13.27
C ILE A 483 10.81 -42.84 -12.93
N THR A 484 10.19 -41.87 -13.61
CA THR A 484 8.79 -41.49 -13.38
C THR A 484 7.85 -42.67 -13.65
N ALA A 485 8.01 -43.35 -14.78
CA ALA A 485 7.22 -44.53 -15.13
C ALA A 485 7.40 -45.67 -14.10
N SER A 486 8.65 -45.93 -13.69
CA SER A 486 8.96 -46.98 -12.72
C SER A 486 8.31 -46.73 -11.35
N VAL A 487 8.30 -45.48 -10.88
CA VAL A 487 7.62 -45.11 -9.63
C VAL A 487 6.11 -45.22 -9.78
N ILE A 488 5.53 -44.78 -10.90
CA ILE A 488 4.10 -44.90 -11.16
C ILE A 488 3.66 -46.36 -11.23
N ASP A 489 4.46 -47.26 -11.81
CA ASP A 489 4.15 -48.69 -11.86
C ASP A 489 4.07 -49.31 -10.45
N LEU A 490 4.98 -48.93 -9.55
CA LEU A 490 4.90 -49.30 -8.12
C LEU A 490 3.67 -48.67 -7.43
N GLY A 491 3.37 -47.41 -7.75
CA GLY A 491 2.20 -46.69 -7.26
C GLY A 491 0.88 -47.35 -7.67
N LYS A 492 0.76 -47.77 -8.93
CA LYS A 492 -0.41 -48.52 -9.45
C LYS A 492 -0.60 -49.85 -8.73
N ILE A 493 0.48 -50.60 -8.49
CA ILE A 493 0.43 -51.85 -7.72
C ILE A 493 -0.07 -51.59 -6.29
N SER A 494 0.28 -50.43 -5.72
CA SER A 494 -0.07 -50.02 -4.36
C SER A 494 -1.40 -49.28 -4.26
N GLY A 495 -2.11 -49.08 -5.38
CA GLY A 495 -3.44 -48.50 -5.43
C GLY A 495 -3.50 -46.97 -5.52
N TRP A 496 -2.49 -46.30 -6.07
CA TRP A 496 -2.57 -44.86 -6.36
C TRP A 496 -3.74 -44.52 -7.28
N ASP A 497 -4.46 -43.45 -6.94
CA ASP A 497 -5.55 -42.92 -7.75
C ASP A 497 -5.04 -42.04 -8.89
N ALA A 498 -5.96 -41.59 -9.76
CA ALA A 498 -5.62 -40.76 -10.91
C ALA A 498 -4.98 -39.41 -10.52
N ASN A 499 -5.41 -38.82 -9.39
CA ASN A 499 -4.89 -37.55 -8.89
C ASN A 499 -3.44 -37.67 -8.43
N THR A 500 -3.12 -38.72 -7.66
CA THR A 500 -1.75 -38.97 -7.18
C THR A 500 -0.79 -39.21 -8.34
N ILE A 501 -1.23 -39.98 -9.35
CA ILE A 501 -0.44 -40.21 -10.58
C ILE A 501 -0.21 -38.90 -11.33
N ALA A 502 -1.25 -38.08 -11.50
CA ALA A 502 -1.16 -36.78 -12.17
C ALA A 502 -0.22 -35.81 -11.45
N GLN A 503 -0.32 -35.69 -10.12
CA GLN A 503 0.57 -34.85 -9.31
C GLN A 503 2.03 -35.30 -9.45
N PHE A 504 2.29 -36.60 -9.46
CA PHE A 504 3.65 -37.11 -9.65
C PHE A 504 4.19 -36.84 -11.06
N LEU A 505 3.35 -37.00 -12.10
CA LEU A 505 3.71 -36.66 -13.48
C LEU A 505 4.09 -35.18 -13.64
N LEU A 506 3.46 -34.28 -12.89
CA LEU A 506 3.79 -32.85 -12.89
C LEU A 506 5.17 -32.54 -12.30
N LEU A 507 5.80 -33.49 -11.57
CA LEU A 507 7.16 -33.31 -11.05
C LEU A 507 8.23 -33.51 -12.14
N ALA A 508 7.90 -34.22 -13.22
CA ALA A 508 8.79 -34.46 -14.34
C ALA A 508 8.99 -33.20 -15.20
N PRO A 509 10.01 -33.16 -16.07
CA PRO A 509 10.20 -32.02 -16.97
C PRO A 509 8.97 -31.77 -17.83
N LEU A 510 8.53 -30.51 -17.91
CA LEU A 510 7.38 -30.08 -18.71
C LEU A 510 7.79 -29.96 -20.19
N CYS A 511 8.00 -31.11 -20.82
CA CYS A 511 8.48 -31.29 -22.20
C CYS A 511 7.41 -32.01 -23.05
N ILE A 512 7.42 -31.86 -24.38
CA ILE A 512 6.42 -32.49 -25.26
C ILE A 512 6.43 -34.03 -25.15
N GLU A 513 7.60 -34.63 -24.90
CA GLU A 513 7.76 -36.06 -24.66
C GLU A 513 7.08 -36.50 -23.36
N ALA A 514 7.10 -35.65 -22.33
CA ALA A 514 6.40 -35.90 -21.07
C ALA A 514 4.88 -35.86 -21.27
N TRP A 515 4.35 -34.88 -22.01
CA TRP A 515 2.91 -34.77 -22.24
C TRP A 515 2.36 -35.90 -23.11
N LYS A 516 3.11 -36.34 -24.14
CA LYS A 516 2.79 -37.57 -24.88
C LYS A 516 2.79 -38.81 -23.99
N THR A 517 3.61 -38.81 -22.94
CA THR A 517 3.62 -39.89 -21.96
C THR A 517 2.36 -39.84 -21.09
N VAL A 518 1.89 -38.65 -20.69
CA VAL A 518 0.64 -38.44 -19.93
C VAL A 518 -0.58 -38.99 -20.68
N GLU A 519 -0.63 -38.84 -22.01
CA GLU A 519 -1.72 -39.37 -22.84
C GLU A 519 -1.93 -40.90 -22.70
N ASN A 520 -0.92 -41.65 -22.26
CA ASN A 520 -1.00 -43.10 -22.07
C ASN A 520 -1.66 -43.54 -20.74
N TYR A 521 -2.00 -42.62 -19.84
CA TYR A 521 -2.50 -42.94 -18.49
C TYR A 521 -4.03 -42.83 -18.33
N GLY A 522 -4.76 -42.59 -19.43
CA GLY A 522 -6.23 -42.55 -19.46
C GLY A 522 -6.84 -41.20 -19.09
N HIS A 523 -8.13 -41.02 -19.42
CA HIS A 523 -8.82 -39.73 -19.33
C HIS A 523 -8.85 -39.11 -17.93
N GLU A 524 -9.00 -39.91 -16.86
CA GLU A 524 -9.04 -39.40 -15.49
C GLU A 524 -7.71 -38.76 -15.08
N VAL A 525 -6.58 -39.39 -15.42
CA VAL A 525 -5.23 -38.87 -15.14
C VAL A 525 -4.95 -37.63 -15.99
N ILE A 526 -5.33 -37.63 -17.27
CA ILE A 526 -5.15 -36.48 -18.17
C ILE A 526 -5.90 -35.26 -17.62
N ASN A 527 -7.17 -35.42 -17.23
CA ASN A 527 -7.97 -34.33 -16.66
C ASN A 527 -7.36 -33.82 -15.35
N ALA A 528 -6.94 -34.72 -14.45
CA ALA A 528 -6.30 -34.34 -13.19
C ALA A 528 -4.97 -33.59 -13.42
N TYR A 529 -4.16 -34.03 -14.38
CA TYR A 529 -2.88 -33.41 -14.73
C TYR A 529 -3.05 -31.97 -15.21
N TRP A 530 -3.94 -31.73 -16.19
CA TRP A 530 -4.18 -30.38 -16.71
C TRP A 530 -4.91 -29.48 -15.72
N SER A 531 -5.76 -30.06 -14.85
CA SER A 531 -6.41 -29.32 -13.76
C SER A 531 -5.39 -28.81 -12.73
N ALA A 532 -4.31 -29.55 -12.49
CA ALA A 532 -3.24 -29.18 -11.56
C ALA A 532 -2.01 -28.55 -12.24
N PHE A 533 -2.02 -28.38 -13.57
CA PHE A 533 -0.87 -27.87 -14.33
C PHE A 533 -0.46 -26.45 -13.86
N PRO A 534 0.84 -26.16 -13.69
CA PRO A 534 1.30 -24.90 -13.11
C PRO A 534 1.05 -23.71 -14.05
N SER A 535 0.41 -22.66 -13.52
CA SER A 535 0.22 -21.38 -14.23
C SER A 535 1.50 -20.56 -14.38
N THR A 536 2.59 -20.98 -13.73
CA THR A 536 3.94 -20.38 -13.85
C THR A 536 4.77 -21.00 -14.97
N TYR A 537 4.20 -21.92 -15.77
CA TYR A 537 4.89 -22.50 -16.91
C TYR A 537 5.30 -21.41 -17.91
N TRP A 538 6.54 -21.50 -18.41
CA TRP A 538 7.09 -20.57 -19.38
C TRP A 538 7.47 -21.31 -20.66
N GLY A 539 6.55 -21.32 -21.63
CA GLY A 539 6.76 -21.92 -22.95
C GLY A 539 7.67 -21.06 -23.81
N ARG A 540 8.72 -21.66 -24.41
CA ARG A 540 9.64 -20.93 -25.31
C ARG A 540 9.25 -21.00 -26.78
N ASP A 541 8.50 -22.02 -27.20
CA ASP A 541 8.09 -22.24 -28.58
C ASP A 541 6.57 -22.17 -28.78
N GLU A 542 6.13 -21.61 -29.91
CA GLU A 542 4.72 -21.27 -30.22
C GLU A 542 3.83 -22.53 -30.30
N ASN A 543 4.30 -23.60 -30.98
CA ASN A 543 3.51 -24.81 -31.17
C ASN A 543 3.21 -25.56 -29.86
N THR A 544 4.16 -25.52 -28.91
CA THR A 544 4.01 -26.16 -27.61
C THR A 544 3.18 -25.30 -26.65
N LEU A 545 3.18 -23.97 -26.84
CA LEU A 545 2.36 -23.06 -26.05
C LEU A 545 0.86 -23.26 -26.34
N ASP A 546 0.43 -23.20 -27.60
CA ASP A 546 -0.99 -23.36 -27.96
C ASP A 546 -1.54 -24.73 -27.53
N PHE A 547 -0.71 -25.78 -27.59
CA PHE A 547 -1.06 -27.10 -27.06
C PHE A 547 -1.43 -27.05 -25.57
N VAL A 548 -0.61 -26.38 -24.74
CA VAL A 548 -0.88 -26.22 -23.30
C VAL A 548 -2.15 -25.41 -23.06
N LEU A 549 -2.29 -24.28 -23.77
CA LEU A 549 -3.41 -23.36 -23.60
C LEU A 549 -4.75 -24.04 -23.93
N GLN A 550 -4.81 -24.83 -25.02
CA GLN A 550 -6.00 -25.58 -25.40
C GLN A 550 -6.36 -26.64 -24.34
N HIS A 551 -5.37 -27.33 -23.76
CA HIS A 551 -5.64 -28.30 -22.70
C HIS A 551 -6.13 -27.65 -21.40
N LEU A 552 -5.60 -26.48 -21.04
CA LEU A 552 -6.09 -25.70 -19.89
C LEU A 552 -7.53 -25.21 -20.10
N LEU A 553 -7.85 -24.74 -21.31
CA LEU A 553 -9.21 -24.36 -21.66
C LEU A 553 -10.17 -25.56 -21.65
N ALA A 554 -9.73 -26.75 -22.04
CA ALA A 554 -10.53 -27.97 -21.98
C ALA A 554 -10.91 -28.37 -20.54
N VAL A 555 -10.13 -27.93 -19.53
CA VAL A 555 -10.42 -28.14 -18.09
C VAL A 555 -10.90 -26.88 -17.38
N ASN A 556 -11.40 -25.88 -18.12
CA ASN A 556 -11.98 -24.63 -17.58
C ASN A 556 -11.01 -23.77 -16.77
N ARG A 557 -9.76 -23.63 -17.25
CA ARG A 557 -8.71 -22.79 -16.62
C ARG A 557 -8.24 -21.61 -17.49
N PRO A 558 -9.14 -20.68 -17.89
CA PRO A 558 -8.77 -19.55 -18.75
C PRO A 558 -7.84 -18.53 -18.08
N ARG A 559 -7.91 -18.35 -16.76
CA ARG A 559 -7.05 -17.38 -16.07
C ARG A 559 -5.61 -17.89 -15.96
N SER A 560 -5.44 -19.18 -15.65
CA SER A 560 -4.13 -19.83 -15.68
C SER A 560 -3.53 -19.83 -17.09
N ALA A 561 -4.35 -20.00 -18.14
CA ALA A 561 -3.90 -19.91 -19.53
C ALA A 561 -3.41 -18.48 -19.86
N LEU A 562 -4.16 -17.44 -19.50
CA LEU A 562 -3.73 -16.04 -19.66
C LEU A 562 -2.43 -15.75 -18.90
N GLN A 563 -2.28 -16.31 -17.69
CA GLN A 563 -1.09 -16.11 -16.86
C GLN A 563 0.18 -16.68 -17.53
N ILE A 564 0.07 -17.78 -18.27
CA ILE A 564 1.18 -18.34 -19.03
C ILE A 564 1.61 -17.41 -20.17
N CYS A 565 0.64 -16.75 -20.82
CA CYS A 565 0.91 -15.79 -21.91
C CYS A 565 1.42 -14.42 -21.45
N GLN A 566 1.43 -14.14 -20.15
CA GLN A 566 1.59 -12.79 -19.60
C GLN A 566 2.82 -12.01 -20.09
N PHE A 567 3.91 -12.67 -20.48
CA PHE A 567 5.13 -11.96 -20.88
C PHE A 567 5.20 -11.70 -22.39
N ASP A 568 4.41 -12.41 -23.21
CA ASP A 568 4.35 -12.23 -24.66
C ASP A 568 3.09 -12.88 -25.27
N PHE A 569 2.03 -12.08 -25.44
CA PHE A 569 0.77 -12.53 -26.04
C PHE A 569 0.88 -12.82 -27.54
N HIS A 570 1.92 -12.32 -28.23
CA HIS A 570 2.07 -12.52 -29.68
C HIS A 570 2.46 -13.94 -30.08
N LYS A 571 2.84 -14.79 -29.11
CA LYS A 571 3.21 -16.19 -29.33
C LYS A 571 2.04 -17.16 -29.45
N SER A 572 0.81 -16.65 -29.33
CA SER A 572 -0.43 -17.43 -29.43
C SER A 572 -1.44 -16.76 -30.34
N ASP A 573 -2.40 -17.52 -30.84
CA ASP A 573 -3.47 -16.99 -31.69
C ASP A 573 -4.34 -15.96 -30.95
N ALA A 574 -4.54 -14.79 -31.55
CA ALA A 574 -5.43 -13.74 -31.06
C ALA A 574 -6.86 -14.25 -30.76
N ALA A 575 -7.38 -15.21 -31.55
CA ALA A 575 -8.69 -15.80 -31.30
C ALA A 575 -8.72 -16.57 -29.97
N LEU A 576 -7.63 -17.27 -29.64
CA LEU A 576 -7.49 -18.02 -28.40
C LEU A 576 -7.36 -17.08 -27.19
N ILE A 577 -6.59 -16.00 -27.32
CA ILE A 577 -6.48 -14.96 -26.26
C ILE A 577 -7.85 -14.30 -26.02
N ALA A 578 -8.60 -13.97 -27.07
CA ALA A 578 -9.94 -13.42 -26.94
C ALA A 578 -10.90 -14.39 -26.23
N GLU A 579 -10.87 -15.69 -26.58
CA GLU A 579 -11.65 -16.73 -25.91
C GLU A 579 -11.33 -16.80 -24.41
N MET A 580 -10.04 -16.78 -24.04
CA MET A 580 -9.65 -16.80 -22.63
C MET A 580 -10.18 -15.58 -21.86
N LEU A 581 -10.05 -14.38 -22.42
CA LEU A 581 -10.57 -13.15 -21.81
C LEU A 581 -12.09 -13.20 -21.65
N GLU A 582 -12.82 -13.71 -22.64
CA GLU A 582 -14.27 -13.89 -22.55
C GLU A 582 -14.64 -14.89 -21.45
N ARG A 583 -13.99 -16.05 -21.39
CA ARG A 583 -14.25 -17.06 -20.35
C ARG A 583 -13.89 -16.55 -18.95
N PHE A 584 -12.83 -15.75 -18.83
CA PHE A 584 -12.51 -15.04 -17.59
C PHE A 584 -13.67 -14.11 -17.17
N LEU A 585 -14.24 -13.32 -18.09
CA LEU A 585 -15.40 -12.45 -17.79
C LEU A 585 -16.66 -13.24 -17.38
N HIS A 586 -16.83 -14.48 -17.84
CA HIS A 586 -17.93 -15.35 -17.41
C HIS A 586 -17.72 -15.94 -16.00
N GLY A 587 -16.62 -15.59 -15.32
CA GLY A 587 -16.34 -16.01 -13.95
C GLY A 587 -15.72 -17.41 -13.86
N GLU A 588 -15.24 -17.97 -14.97
CA GLU A 588 -14.52 -19.25 -14.95
C GLU A 588 -13.19 -19.12 -14.20
N GLU A 589 -12.81 -20.22 -13.53
CA GLU A 589 -11.62 -20.31 -12.68
C GLU A 589 -11.58 -19.17 -11.63
N SER A 590 -12.66 -19.00 -10.87
CA SER A 590 -12.80 -17.89 -9.90
C SER A 590 -11.66 -17.81 -8.87
N ASP A 591 -11.07 -18.96 -8.54
CA ASP A 591 -9.93 -19.19 -7.66
C ASP A 591 -8.56 -19.13 -8.35
N GLY A 592 -8.55 -18.95 -9.68
CA GLY A 592 -7.34 -18.86 -10.50
C GLY A 592 -6.57 -17.54 -10.36
N PRO A 593 -5.35 -17.48 -10.93
CA PRO A 593 -4.51 -16.29 -10.85
C PRO A 593 -5.18 -15.08 -11.50
N LEU A 594 -4.97 -13.89 -10.93
CA LEU A 594 -5.42 -12.63 -11.53
C LEU A 594 -4.26 -11.98 -12.28
N LEU A 595 -4.48 -11.63 -13.55
CA LEU A 595 -3.56 -10.80 -14.30
C LEU A 595 -3.59 -9.36 -13.75
N ASP A 596 -2.43 -8.72 -13.71
CA ASP A 596 -2.34 -7.31 -13.37
C ASP A 596 -2.86 -6.41 -14.51
N SER A 597 -3.10 -5.14 -14.18
CA SER A 597 -3.64 -4.13 -15.08
C SER A 597 -2.83 -3.94 -16.36
N TYR A 598 -1.51 -4.01 -16.25
CA TYR A 598 -0.60 -3.77 -17.36
C TYR A 598 -0.68 -4.93 -18.36
N ARG A 599 -0.73 -6.18 -17.88
CA ARG A 599 -0.86 -7.37 -18.74
C ARG A 599 -2.21 -7.47 -19.44
N ILE A 600 -3.29 -7.09 -18.77
CA ILE A 600 -4.61 -7.00 -19.40
C ILE A 600 -4.58 -5.95 -20.53
N GLY A 601 -3.94 -4.81 -20.28
CA GLY A 601 -3.73 -3.77 -21.30
C GLY A 601 -2.96 -4.28 -22.53
N GLU A 602 -1.85 -5.00 -22.32
CA GLU A 602 -1.06 -5.60 -23.42
C GLU A 602 -1.86 -6.63 -24.23
N ALA A 603 -2.66 -7.47 -23.56
CA ALA A 603 -3.53 -8.43 -24.25
C ALA A 603 -4.55 -7.73 -25.16
N LEU A 604 -5.22 -6.67 -24.66
CA LEU A 604 -6.19 -5.91 -25.45
C LEU A 604 -5.53 -5.15 -26.60
N GLU A 605 -4.34 -4.57 -26.40
CA GLU A 605 -3.58 -3.92 -27.46
C GLU A 605 -3.20 -4.92 -28.57
N TYR A 606 -2.79 -6.13 -28.22
CA TYR A 606 -2.57 -7.18 -29.20
C TYR A 606 -3.85 -7.49 -30.00
N LEU A 607 -5.00 -7.65 -29.33
CA LEU A 607 -6.29 -7.88 -30.00
C LEU A 607 -6.70 -6.72 -30.92
N GLN A 608 -6.41 -5.46 -30.56
CA GLN A 608 -6.65 -4.27 -31.41
C GLN A 608 -5.90 -4.34 -32.76
N THR A 609 -4.70 -4.92 -32.78
CA THR A 609 -3.89 -5.03 -34.01
C THR A 609 -4.29 -6.20 -34.90
N SER A 610 -5.11 -7.13 -34.38
CA SER A 610 -5.48 -8.35 -35.10
C SER A 610 -6.62 -8.12 -36.09
N PRO A 611 -6.48 -8.48 -37.38
CA PRO A 611 -7.55 -8.36 -38.37
C PRO A 611 -8.66 -9.39 -38.18
N ILE A 612 -8.46 -10.39 -37.31
CA ILE A 612 -9.40 -11.51 -37.08
C ILE A 612 -10.49 -11.11 -36.07
N ILE A 613 -10.16 -10.23 -35.12
CA ILE A 613 -11.06 -9.84 -34.04
C ILE A 613 -12.07 -8.79 -34.53
N ASN A 614 -13.36 -9.04 -34.30
CA ASN A 614 -14.40 -8.09 -34.66
C ASN A 614 -14.41 -6.90 -33.67
N LYS A 615 -14.53 -5.68 -34.20
CA LYS A 615 -14.67 -4.43 -33.40
C LYS A 615 -15.74 -4.52 -32.31
N ALA A 616 -16.89 -5.14 -32.57
CA ALA A 616 -17.96 -5.27 -31.58
C ALA A 616 -17.57 -6.20 -30.41
N GLN A 617 -16.74 -7.22 -30.68
CA GLN A 617 -16.20 -8.10 -29.64
C GLN A 617 -15.17 -7.36 -28.79
N LEU A 618 -14.26 -6.66 -29.44
CA LEU A 618 -13.21 -5.88 -28.79
C LEU A 618 -13.78 -4.75 -27.92
N LEU A 619 -14.83 -4.06 -28.38
CA LEU A 619 -15.53 -3.04 -27.60
C LEU A 619 -16.10 -3.59 -26.29
N ARG A 620 -16.71 -4.79 -26.32
CA ARG A 620 -17.21 -5.45 -25.11
C ARG A 620 -16.10 -5.82 -24.15
N LEU A 621 -14.98 -6.36 -24.67
CA LEU A 621 -13.82 -6.72 -23.86
C LEU A 621 -13.19 -5.48 -23.22
N GLU A 622 -12.95 -4.42 -23.99
CA GLU A 622 -12.39 -3.16 -23.48
C GLU A 622 -13.31 -2.51 -22.44
N PHE A 623 -14.64 -2.53 -22.64
CA PHE A 623 -15.58 -2.02 -21.65
C PHE A 623 -15.55 -2.85 -20.35
N ALA A 624 -15.61 -4.18 -20.47
CA ALA A 624 -15.67 -5.07 -19.30
C ALA A 624 -14.39 -5.04 -18.47
N PHE A 625 -13.23 -4.96 -19.12
CA PHE A 625 -11.92 -4.87 -18.45
C PHE A 625 -11.50 -3.44 -18.10
N PHE A 626 -12.29 -2.42 -18.46
CA PHE A 626 -11.95 -1.02 -18.22
C PHE A 626 -11.52 -0.71 -16.78
N PRO A 627 -12.23 -1.21 -15.72
CA PRO A 627 -11.83 -0.95 -14.34
C PRO A 627 -10.47 -1.54 -13.97
N ALA A 628 -10.04 -2.57 -14.70
CA ALA A 628 -8.76 -3.23 -14.48
C ALA A 628 -7.59 -2.51 -15.16
N LEU A 629 -7.79 -1.53 -16.05
CA LEU A 629 -6.71 -0.93 -16.86
C LEU A 629 -5.84 0.12 -16.13
N GLY A 630 -6.15 0.48 -14.88
CA GLY A 630 -5.29 1.35 -14.06
C GLY A 630 -4.96 2.73 -14.68
N TYR A 631 -3.76 3.27 -14.48
CA TYR A 631 -3.38 4.60 -15.01
C TYR A 631 -3.20 4.58 -16.54
N GLY A 632 -3.95 5.41 -17.27
CA GLY A 632 -3.84 5.55 -18.73
C GLY A 632 -4.99 4.94 -19.55
N HIS A 633 -6.13 4.66 -18.91
CA HIS A 633 -7.30 3.95 -19.47
C HIS A 633 -7.65 4.27 -20.95
N GLU A 634 -7.55 5.53 -21.37
CA GLU A 634 -7.88 5.93 -22.75
C GLU A 634 -6.91 5.41 -23.82
N GLN A 635 -5.62 5.30 -23.51
CA GLN A 635 -4.64 4.78 -24.48
C GLN A 635 -4.78 3.28 -24.69
N GLN A 636 -5.35 2.56 -23.72
CA GLN A 636 -5.51 1.11 -23.78
C GLN A 636 -6.90 0.69 -24.30
N ALA A 637 -7.92 1.54 -24.16
CA ALA A 637 -9.29 1.29 -24.65
C ALA A 637 -9.62 2.09 -25.93
N LYS A 638 -8.74 2.04 -26.94
CA LYS A 638 -8.86 2.86 -28.17
C LYS A 638 -10.16 2.58 -28.93
N THR A 639 -10.52 1.31 -29.07
CA THR A 639 -11.73 0.88 -29.82
C THR A 639 -13.00 1.37 -29.12
N LEU A 640 -13.02 1.30 -27.79
CA LEU A 640 -14.11 1.74 -26.94
C LEU A 640 -14.34 3.24 -27.09
N TYR A 641 -13.29 4.06 -26.96
CA TYR A 641 -13.41 5.52 -27.10
C TYR A 641 -13.71 5.96 -28.54
N GLU A 642 -13.17 5.27 -29.54
CA GLU A 642 -13.58 5.48 -30.94
C GLU A 642 -15.06 5.17 -31.15
N GLY A 643 -15.56 4.07 -30.60
CA GLY A 643 -16.98 3.71 -30.66
C GLY A 643 -17.86 4.74 -29.97
N ILE A 644 -17.55 5.10 -28.72
CA ILE A 644 -18.36 6.00 -27.89
C ILE A 644 -18.40 7.42 -28.47
N MET A 645 -17.31 7.90 -29.09
CA MET A 645 -17.24 9.23 -29.71
C MET A 645 -17.67 9.26 -31.19
N SER A 646 -18.03 8.11 -31.77
CA SER A 646 -18.55 8.03 -33.16
C SER A 646 -20.02 7.59 -33.23
N ASP A 647 -20.56 6.95 -32.19
CA ASP A 647 -21.95 6.51 -32.12
C ASP A 647 -22.73 7.19 -30.98
N PRO A 648 -23.59 8.19 -31.29
CA PRO A 648 -24.46 8.86 -30.32
C PRO A 648 -25.34 7.92 -29.48
N ALA A 649 -25.73 6.77 -30.04
CA ALA A 649 -26.57 5.81 -29.33
C ALA A 649 -25.78 5.10 -28.22
N LEU A 650 -24.52 4.74 -28.50
CA LEU A 650 -23.65 4.11 -27.51
C LEU A 650 -23.32 5.07 -26.35
N PHE A 651 -23.04 6.34 -26.65
CA PHE A 651 -22.85 7.36 -25.62
C PHE A 651 -24.10 7.54 -24.74
N THR A 652 -25.27 7.61 -25.38
CA THR A 652 -26.56 7.72 -24.67
C THR A 652 -26.81 6.50 -23.78
N GLN A 653 -26.47 5.29 -24.23
CA GLN A 653 -26.60 4.08 -23.42
C GLN A 653 -25.75 4.14 -22.14
N LEU A 654 -24.52 4.66 -22.19
CA LEU A 654 -23.68 4.84 -21.00
C LEU A 654 -24.31 5.81 -20.00
N LEU A 655 -24.89 6.91 -20.48
CA LEU A 655 -25.64 7.84 -19.63
C LEU A 655 -26.89 7.18 -19.04
N CYS A 656 -27.59 6.33 -19.79
CA CYS A 656 -28.75 5.61 -19.31
C CYS A 656 -28.44 4.58 -18.23
N ILE A 657 -27.27 3.93 -18.32
CA ILE A 657 -26.75 3.02 -17.30
C ILE A 657 -26.38 3.79 -16.03
N LEU A 658 -25.74 4.95 -16.17
CA LEU A 658 -25.20 5.71 -15.05
C LEU A 658 -26.26 6.55 -14.31
N TYR A 659 -27.16 7.19 -15.06
CA TYR A 659 -28.13 8.14 -14.52
C TYR A 659 -29.56 7.63 -14.70
N LYS A 660 -30.39 7.88 -13.69
CA LYS A 660 -31.84 7.67 -13.78
C LYS A 660 -32.50 8.77 -14.61
N PRO A 661 -33.68 8.52 -15.21
CA PRO A 661 -34.51 9.56 -15.79
C PRO A 661 -34.82 10.65 -14.74
N LEU A 662 -34.82 11.92 -15.14
CA LEU A 662 -35.10 13.04 -14.25
C LEU A 662 -36.48 12.95 -13.59
N SER A 663 -37.46 12.41 -14.31
CA SER A 663 -38.85 12.21 -13.88
C SER A 663 -39.10 10.97 -13.03
N ASP A 664 -38.09 10.10 -12.82
CA ASP A 664 -38.25 8.86 -12.06
C ASP A 664 -38.01 9.08 -10.55
N GLU A 665 -39.11 9.11 -9.77
CA GLU A 665 -39.07 9.23 -8.31
C GLU A 665 -38.85 7.89 -7.58
N HIS A 666 -38.80 6.75 -8.30
CA HIS A 666 -38.74 5.44 -7.66
C HIS A 666 -37.30 4.99 -7.35
N LYS A 667 -37.06 4.71 -6.06
CA LYS A 667 -35.84 4.05 -5.58
C LYS A 667 -35.96 2.53 -5.76
N HIS A 668 -35.78 2.03 -6.98
CA HIS A 668 -35.44 0.61 -7.14
C HIS A 668 -34.02 0.37 -6.63
N ALA A 669 -33.83 -0.73 -5.88
CA ALA A 669 -32.51 -1.15 -5.44
C ALA A 669 -31.79 -1.81 -6.63
N LEU A 670 -30.68 -1.23 -7.06
CA LEU A 670 -29.85 -1.80 -8.12
C LEU A 670 -29.23 -3.12 -7.63
N THR A 671 -29.24 -4.12 -8.50
CA THR A 671 -28.46 -5.35 -8.33
C THR A 671 -26.95 -5.04 -8.31
N GLU A 672 -26.14 -5.96 -7.78
CA GLU A 672 -24.67 -5.78 -7.76
C GLU A 672 -24.08 -5.66 -9.16
N VAL A 673 -24.62 -6.41 -10.13
CA VAL A 673 -24.21 -6.34 -11.55
C VAL A 673 -24.52 -4.97 -12.14
N GLU A 674 -25.70 -4.41 -11.88
CA GLU A 674 -26.06 -3.07 -12.35
C GLU A 674 -25.18 -1.99 -11.71
N LYS A 675 -24.84 -2.11 -10.43
CA LYS A 675 -23.91 -1.19 -9.75
C LYS A 675 -22.52 -1.24 -10.36
N ALA A 676 -21.96 -2.44 -10.54
CA ALA A 676 -20.65 -2.62 -11.15
C ALA A 676 -20.61 -2.06 -12.58
N THR A 677 -21.67 -2.32 -13.36
CA THR A 677 -21.79 -1.80 -14.73
C THR A 677 -21.89 -0.26 -14.75
N ALA A 678 -22.63 0.34 -13.81
CA ALA A 678 -22.72 1.79 -13.66
C ALA A 678 -21.40 2.42 -13.22
N GLU A 679 -20.66 1.77 -12.33
CA GLU A 679 -19.33 2.20 -11.93
C GLU A 679 -18.35 2.18 -13.11
N THR A 680 -18.35 1.11 -13.91
CA THR A 680 -17.57 1.04 -15.15
C THR A 680 -17.95 2.15 -16.13
N ALA A 681 -19.26 2.38 -16.36
CA ALA A 681 -19.73 3.44 -17.25
C ALA A 681 -19.28 4.84 -16.77
N TRP A 682 -19.31 5.09 -15.46
CA TRP A 682 -18.80 6.33 -14.87
C TRP A 682 -17.31 6.51 -15.08
N GLN A 683 -16.51 5.45 -14.86
CA GLN A 683 -15.06 5.49 -15.07
C GLN A 683 -14.72 5.76 -16.55
N VAL A 684 -15.40 5.09 -17.47
CA VAL A 684 -15.23 5.28 -18.93
C VAL A 684 -15.50 6.73 -19.33
N LEU A 685 -16.64 7.29 -18.92
CA LEU A 685 -17.01 8.67 -19.25
C LEU A 685 -16.04 9.69 -18.63
N ARG A 686 -15.64 9.49 -17.37
CA ARG A 686 -14.73 10.41 -16.67
C ARG A 686 -13.31 10.43 -17.25
N ALA A 687 -12.85 9.30 -17.77
CA ALA A 687 -11.52 9.18 -18.37
C ALA A 687 -11.47 9.59 -19.86
N CYS A 688 -12.63 9.88 -20.49
CA CYS A 688 -12.71 10.27 -21.89
C CYS A 688 -12.09 11.65 -22.15
N LYS A 689 -11.09 11.72 -23.04
CA LYS A 689 -10.51 13.00 -23.51
C LYS A 689 -10.69 13.18 -25.01
N ARG A 690 -10.99 12.10 -25.73
CA ARG A 690 -11.31 12.09 -27.16
C ARG A 690 -12.59 12.86 -27.42
N LEU A 691 -12.59 13.62 -28.51
CA LEU A 691 -13.70 14.45 -28.96
C LEU A 691 -14.37 13.81 -30.19
N PRO A 692 -15.67 14.03 -30.39
CA PRO A 692 -16.35 13.59 -31.61
C PRO A 692 -15.77 14.31 -32.83
N GLY A 693 -15.61 13.60 -33.94
CA GLY A 693 -15.05 14.15 -35.18
C GLY A 693 -13.53 14.40 -35.15
N LEU A 694 -12.79 13.91 -34.14
CA LEU A 694 -11.33 14.02 -34.08
C LEU A 694 -10.66 13.21 -35.21
N LEU A 695 -9.91 13.92 -36.07
CA LEU A 695 -9.15 13.37 -37.18
C LEU A 695 -7.74 12.96 -36.76
N THR A 696 -7.04 12.19 -37.61
CA THR A 696 -5.68 11.70 -37.35
C THR A 696 -4.63 12.80 -37.24
N ASP A 697 -4.91 13.99 -37.78
CA ASP A 697 -4.04 15.18 -37.69
C ASP A 697 -4.30 16.02 -36.42
N GLY A 698 -5.22 15.59 -35.55
CA GLY A 698 -5.58 16.28 -34.31
C GLY A 698 -6.60 17.41 -34.50
N SER A 699 -7.07 17.66 -35.72
CA SER A 699 -8.16 18.59 -35.99
C SER A 699 -9.53 17.93 -35.78
N ILE A 700 -10.58 18.75 -35.66
CA ILE A 700 -11.96 18.28 -35.46
C ILE A 700 -12.77 18.61 -36.70
N ASP A 701 -13.43 17.61 -37.28
CA ASP A 701 -14.43 17.80 -38.33
C ASP A 701 -15.67 18.51 -37.74
N PRO A 702 -15.96 19.77 -38.14
CA PRO A 702 -17.05 20.54 -37.54
C PRO A 702 -18.43 19.94 -37.76
N GLN A 703 -18.64 19.26 -38.91
CA GLN A 703 -19.92 18.66 -39.26
C GLN A 703 -20.17 17.42 -38.41
N ILE A 704 -19.21 16.49 -38.35
CA ILE A 704 -19.33 15.27 -37.53
C ILE A 704 -19.47 15.64 -36.05
N PHE A 705 -18.69 16.61 -35.56
CA PHE A 705 -18.77 17.10 -34.19
C PHE A 705 -20.18 17.62 -33.85
N THR A 706 -20.74 18.48 -34.70
CA THR A 706 -22.06 19.08 -34.47
C THR A 706 -23.16 18.02 -34.56
N GLU A 707 -23.13 17.16 -35.58
CA GLU A 707 -24.11 16.09 -35.78
C GLU A 707 -24.10 15.10 -34.60
N PHE A 708 -22.93 14.72 -34.09
CA PHE A 708 -22.80 13.83 -32.94
C PHE A 708 -23.46 14.44 -31.69
N ILE A 709 -23.12 15.69 -31.35
CA ILE A 709 -23.64 16.34 -30.15
C ILE A 709 -25.15 16.56 -30.26
N ASP A 710 -25.62 17.10 -31.38
CA ASP A 710 -27.05 17.35 -31.58
C ASP A 710 -27.85 16.04 -31.50
N ARG A 711 -27.36 14.96 -32.14
CA ARG A 711 -28.03 13.66 -32.08
C ARG A 711 -28.00 13.04 -30.68
N THR A 712 -26.89 13.15 -29.96
CA THR A 712 -26.78 12.66 -28.57
C THR A 712 -27.76 13.38 -27.66
N ARG A 713 -27.90 14.70 -27.81
CA ARG A 713 -28.87 15.50 -27.04
C ARG A 713 -30.31 15.14 -27.38
N GLU A 714 -30.62 14.86 -28.64
CA GLU A 714 -31.95 14.37 -29.06
C GLU A 714 -32.30 13.04 -28.38
N LEU A 715 -31.38 12.07 -28.41
CA LEU A 715 -31.56 10.75 -27.80
C LEU A 715 -31.69 10.86 -26.27
N CYS A 716 -30.81 11.62 -25.62
CA CYS A 716 -30.87 11.85 -24.17
C CYS A 716 -32.14 12.61 -23.76
N ARG A 717 -32.68 13.48 -24.60
CA ARG A 717 -33.98 14.13 -24.34
C ARG A 717 -35.14 13.13 -24.40
N ALA A 718 -35.12 12.21 -25.37
CA ALA A 718 -36.13 11.16 -25.46
C ALA A 718 -36.08 10.21 -24.24
N GLU A 719 -34.90 10.01 -23.67
CA GLU A 719 -34.64 9.19 -22.48
C GLU A 719 -34.62 9.99 -21.16
N ASP A 720 -35.06 11.25 -21.17
CA ASP A 720 -35.17 12.14 -19.99
C ASP A 720 -33.88 12.35 -19.17
N ARG A 721 -32.76 12.54 -19.89
CA ARG A 721 -31.37 12.68 -19.38
C ARG A 721 -30.62 13.86 -20.01
N LEU A 722 -31.34 14.87 -20.50
CA LEU A 722 -30.72 16.00 -21.22
C LEU A 722 -29.75 16.81 -20.33
N GLU A 723 -30.09 17.05 -19.07
CA GLU A 723 -29.24 17.86 -18.17
C GLU A 723 -27.89 17.20 -17.88
N VAL A 724 -27.89 15.91 -17.54
CA VAL A 724 -26.66 15.13 -17.30
C VAL A 724 -25.87 14.90 -18.58
N CYS A 725 -26.55 14.80 -19.73
CA CYS A 725 -25.93 14.74 -21.04
C CYS A 725 -25.14 16.03 -21.34
N ASP A 726 -25.79 17.20 -21.20
CA ASP A 726 -25.15 18.49 -21.44
C ASP A 726 -23.96 18.68 -20.49
N SER A 727 -24.08 18.35 -19.20
CA SER A 727 -22.96 18.43 -18.25
C SER A 727 -21.81 17.51 -18.63
N THR A 728 -22.08 16.24 -18.95
CA THR A 728 -21.06 15.23 -19.25
C THR A 728 -20.32 15.55 -20.55
N LEU A 729 -21.05 15.95 -21.61
CA LEU A 729 -20.45 16.43 -22.85
C LEU A 729 -19.61 17.69 -22.60
N GLY A 730 -20.10 18.63 -21.79
CA GLY A 730 -19.34 19.80 -21.37
C GLY A 730 -17.99 19.44 -20.75
N GLU A 731 -17.96 18.50 -19.81
CA GLU A 731 -16.72 18.04 -19.18
C GLU A 731 -15.71 17.48 -20.19
N ILE A 732 -16.19 16.68 -21.17
CA ILE A 732 -15.34 16.12 -22.24
C ILE A 732 -14.81 17.24 -23.15
N LEU A 733 -15.63 18.24 -23.48
CA LEU A 733 -15.23 19.37 -24.32
C LEU A 733 -14.08 20.20 -23.71
N ALA A 734 -13.84 20.14 -22.39
CA ALA A 734 -12.70 20.79 -21.74
C ALA A 734 -11.32 20.26 -22.23
N TYR A 735 -11.31 19.10 -22.88
CA TYR A 735 -10.12 18.51 -23.51
C TYR A 735 -9.90 18.98 -24.96
N ALA A 736 -10.71 19.92 -25.46
CA ALA A 736 -10.52 20.54 -26.77
C ALA A 736 -9.08 21.01 -27.03
N PRO A 737 -8.51 20.73 -28.21
CA PRO A 737 -7.22 21.28 -28.60
C PRO A 737 -7.32 22.79 -28.86
N GLN A 738 -6.16 23.44 -28.98
CA GLN A 738 -6.09 24.82 -29.44
C GLN A 738 -6.45 24.91 -30.93
N GLY A 739 -7.14 25.97 -31.35
CA GLY A 739 -7.44 26.22 -32.74
C GLY A 739 -6.20 26.57 -33.56
N GLN A 740 -6.31 26.42 -34.89
CA GLN A 740 -5.25 26.82 -35.85
C GLN A 740 -4.97 28.34 -35.81
N ASP A 741 -5.92 29.12 -35.30
CA ASP A 741 -5.82 30.56 -35.07
C ASP A 741 -5.10 30.93 -33.74
N ASN A 742 -4.53 29.93 -33.05
CA ASN A 742 -3.91 30.03 -31.73
C ASN A 742 -4.89 30.46 -30.61
N ILE A 743 -6.20 30.36 -30.83
CA ILE A 743 -7.22 30.64 -29.80
C ILE A 743 -7.74 29.30 -29.27
N TRP A 744 -7.88 29.19 -27.95
CA TRP A 744 -8.43 28.00 -27.30
C TRP A 744 -9.82 28.31 -26.69
N PRO A 745 -10.79 27.37 -26.76
CA PRO A 745 -10.73 26.09 -27.47
C PRO A 745 -10.87 26.25 -28.99
N CYS A 746 -10.58 25.19 -29.75
CA CYS A 746 -10.68 25.18 -31.21
C CYS A 746 -12.07 25.59 -31.72
N GLN A 747 -12.12 26.07 -32.97
CA GLN A 747 -13.30 26.72 -33.54
C GLN A 747 -14.61 25.92 -33.38
N PRO A 748 -14.71 24.62 -33.74
CA PRO A 748 -15.96 23.88 -33.60
C PRO A 748 -16.52 23.85 -32.17
N VAL A 749 -15.62 23.78 -31.17
CA VAL A 749 -16.00 23.71 -29.76
C VAL A 749 -16.49 25.06 -29.25
N ARG A 750 -15.80 26.17 -29.58
CA ARG A 750 -16.25 27.51 -29.17
C ARG A 750 -17.52 27.95 -29.88
N ASP A 751 -17.66 27.66 -31.17
CA ASP A 751 -18.85 27.99 -31.97
C ASP A 751 -20.08 27.29 -31.38
N TYR A 752 -19.91 26.04 -30.91
CA TYR A 752 -20.98 25.27 -30.27
C TYR A 752 -21.29 25.79 -28.86
N LEU A 753 -20.29 25.92 -27.98
CA LEU A 753 -20.47 26.34 -26.58
C LEU A 753 -21.05 27.76 -26.44
N ASP A 754 -20.92 28.63 -27.45
CA ASP A 754 -21.45 29.99 -27.41
C ASP A 754 -22.97 30.10 -27.61
N ARG A 755 -23.65 29.02 -28.03
CA ARG A 755 -25.12 29.03 -28.22
C ARG A 755 -25.85 29.34 -26.91
N ASN A 756 -26.79 30.28 -26.91
CA ASN A 756 -27.45 30.80 -25.71
C ASN A 756 -28.03 29.70 -24.80
N GLU A 757 -28.70 28.71 -25.39
CA GLU A 757 -29.41 27.61 -24.72
C GLU A 757 -28.51 26.59 -24.00
N LEU A 758 -27.19 26.61 -24.23
CA LEU A 758 -26.25 25.60 -23.72
C LEU A 758 -25.63 25.95 -22.35
N VAL A 759 -26.44 26.49 -21.44
CA VAL A 759 -25.97 26.88 -20.09
C VAL A 759 -25.45 25.67 -19.32
N GLY A 760 -26.18 24.54 -19.35
CA GLY A 760 -25.78 23.30 -18.67
C GLY A 760 -24.48 22.72 -19.21
N MET A 761 -24.27 22.80 -20.52
CA MET A 761 -23.03 22.31 -21.15
C MET A 761 -21.84 23.21 -20.83
N ARG A 762 -22.01 24.53 -20.82
CA ARG A 762 -20.97 25.46 -20.35
C ARG A 762 -20.62 25.24 -18.87
N TYR A 763 -21.60 24.88 -18.04
CA TYR A 763 -21.35 24.51 -16.64
C TYR A 763 -20.53 23.22 -16.53
N GLY A 764 -20.88 22.18 -17.28
CA GLY A 764 -20.06 20.97 -17.40
C GLY A 764 -18.65 21.25 -17.89
N PHE A 765 -18.48 22.14 -18.87
CA PHE A 765 -17.18 22.57 -19.38
C PHE A 765 -16.30 23.21 -18.30
N LEU A 766 -16.88 24.06 -17.43
CA LEU A 766 -16.17 24.59 -16.27
C LEU A 766 -15.72 23.51 -15.29
N ILE A 767 -16.59 22.52 -15.00
CA ILE A 767 -16.26 21.37 -14.16
C ILE A 767 -15.08 20.60 -14.77
N GLY A 768 -15.13 20.32 -16.07
CA GLY A 768 -14.07 19.62 -16.79
C GLY A 768 -12.72 20.35 -16.71
N LEU A 769 -12.71 21.68 -16.84
CA LEU A 769 -11.49 22.48 -16.73
C LEU A 769 -10.88 22.44 -15.32
N ARG A 770 -11.72 22.49 -14.28
CA ARG A 770 -11.26 22.35 -12.89
C ARG A 770 -10.72 20.95 -12.64
N ASN A 771 -11.40 19.90 -13.12
CA ASN A 771 -10.96 18.51 -12.98
C ASN A 771 -9.63 18.25 -13.72
N LYS A 772 -9.43 18.86 -14.90
CA LYS A 772 -8.19 18.77 -15.70
C LYS A 772 -6.96 19.28 -14.95
N ARG A 773 -7.14 20.23 -14.03
CA ARG A 773 -6.06 20.77 -13.20
C ARG A 773 -5.42 19.72 -12.29
N GLY A 774 -6.21 18.73 -11.83
CA GLY A 774 -5.75 17.70 -10.90
C GLY A 774 -5.38 18.25 -9.51
N VAL A 775 -4.66 17.43 -8.73
CA VAL A 775 -4.18 17.82 -7.39
C VAL A 775 -2.94 18.70 -7.54
N THR A 776 -2.98 19.90 -6.95
CA THR A 776 -1.83 20.80 -6.89
C THR A 776 -1.16 20.73 -5.52
N MET A 777 0.17 20.75 -5.49
CA MET A 777 0.96 20.91 -4.27
C MET A 777 1.71 22.24 -4.30
N ARG A 778 1.97 22.79 -3.12
CA ARG A 778 2.72 24.03 -2.90
C ARG A 778 3.73 23.83 -1.79
N LEU A 779 4.83 24.59 -1.83
CA LEU A 779 5.72 24.75 -0.68
C LEU A 779 5.04 25.58 0.42
N PRO A 780 5.47 25.44 1.70
CA PRO A 780 4.82 26.14 2.82
C PRO A 780 4.74 27.67 2.70
N ASP A 781 5.64 28.29 1.94
CA ASP A 781 5.75 29.74 1.75
C ASP A 781 5.29 30.21 0.35
N GLU A 782 4.84 29.27 -0.48
CA GLU A 782 4.37 29.48 -1.85
C GLU A 782 2.87 29.79 -1.84
N GLY A 783 2.52 31.01 -2.25
CA GLY A 783 1.13 31.48 -2.35
C GLY A 783 0.45 31.10 -3.67
N GLY A 784 -0.56 31.88 -4.06
CA GLY A 784 -1.42 31.64 -5.23
C GLY A 784 -0.80 31.92 -6.59
N GLY A 785 0.51 31.70 -6.78
CA GLY A 785 1.19 31.98 -8.07
C GLY A 785 0.67 31.13 -9.23
N GLN A 786 0.39 29.85 -8.96
CA GLN A 786 -0.15 28.91 -9.95
C GLN A 786 -1.57 29.32 -10.39
N GLU A 787 -2.43 29.66 -9.42
CA GLU A 787 -3.77 30.19 -9.63
C GLU A 787 -3.79 31.43 -10.51
N ARG A 788 -2.94 32.41 -10.21
CA ARG A 788 -2.87 33.64 -11.00
C ARG A 788 -2.45 33.40 -12.43
N SER A 789 -1.49 32.49 -12.64
CA SER A 789 -1.07 32.11 -13.99
C SER A 789 -2.23 31.51 -14.80
N LEU A 790 -3.08 30.71 -14.16
CA LEU A 790 -4.30 30.17 -14.78
C LEU A 790 -5.36 31.25 -15.00
N ALA A 791 -5.57 32.15 -14.04
CA ALA A 791 -6.48 33.28 -14.19
C ALA A 791 -6.11 34.17 -15.36
N ASP A 792 -4.82 34.54 -15.48
CA ASP A 792 -4.29 35.33 -16.59
C ASP A 792 -4.49 34.61 -17.93
N TYR A 793 -4.21 33.31 -17.98
CA TYR A 793 -4.43 32.49 -19.17
C TYR A 793 -5.91 32.49 -19.60
N TYR A 794 -6.84 32.16 -18.70
CA TYR A 794 -8.27 32.10 -19.04
C TYR A 794 -8.85 33.47 -19.37
N ARG A 795 -8.39 34.53 -18.70
CA ARG A 795 -8.76 35.91 -19.02
C ARG A 795 -8.26 36.33 -20.40
N GLN A 796 -7.05 35.93 -20.79
CA GLN A 796 -6.55 36.18 -22.14
C GLN A 796 -7.42 35.48 -23.20
N GLN A 797 -7.83 34.23 -22.94
CA GLN A 797 -8.75 33.52 -23.84
C GLN A 797 -10.14 34.19 -23.88
N ALA A 798 -10.67 34.62 -22.73
CA ALA A 798 -11.92 35.37 -22.66
C ALA A 798 -11.88 36.66 -23.48
N GLN A 799 -10.79 37.44 -23.38
CA GLN A 799 -10.58 38.66 -24.16
C GLN A 799 -10.52 38.39 -25.66
N ALA A 800 -9.81 37.33 -26.08
CA ALA A 800 -9.74 36.93 -27.49
C ALA A 800 -11.12 36.58 -28.07
N LEU A 801 -12.02 36.06 -27.23
CA LEU A 801 -13.37 35.64 -27.61
C LEU A 801 -14.45 36.71 -27.41
N SER A 802 -14.15 37.81 -26.71
CA SER A 802 -15.13 38.81 -26.25
C SER A 802 -16.04 39.43 -27.33
N TYR A 803 -15.58 39.51 -28.58
CA TYR A 803 -16.34 40.07 -29.70
C TYR A 803 -16.96 39.02 -30.64
N THR A 804 -16.63 37.74 -30.46
CA THR A 804 -17.05 36.65 -31.36
C THR A 804 -17.90 35.59 -30.66
N HIS A 805 -17.59 35.29 -29.39
CA HIS A 805 -18.24 34.24 -28.59
C HIS A 805 -18.54 34.78 -27.18
N ILE A 806 -19.61 35.57 -27.07
CA ILE A 806 -19.90 36.38 -25.88
C ILE A 806 -20.21 35.51 -24.64
N ASN A 807 -20.95 34.42 -24.81
CA ASN A 807 -21.34 33.54 -23.72
C ASN A 807 -20.16 32.69 -23.22
N LEU A 808 -19.33 32.20 -24.13
CA LEU A 808 -18.11 31.47 -23.75
C LEU A 808 -17.08 32.40 -23.11
N ALA A 809 -16.90 33.61 -23.64
CA ALA A 809 -16.02 34.62 -23.05
C ALA A 809 -16.43 34.94 -21.60
N ALA A 810 -17.71 35.16 -21.34
CA ALA A 810 -18.23 35.38 -19.99
C ALA A 810 -17.96 34.18 -19.05
N THR A 811 -18.08 32.96 -19.58
CA THR A 811 -17.82 31.72 -18.82
C THR A 811 -16.34 31.60 -18.43
N LEU A 812 -15.43 31.92 -19.34
CA LEU A 812 -13.98 31.91 -19.07
C LEU A 812 -13.55 33.05 -18.13
N GLU A 813 -14.18 34.23 -18.22
CA GLU A 813 -13.91 35.33 -17.28
C GLU A 813 -14.34 34.98 -15.85
N ASN A 814 -15.48 34.29 -15.69
CA ASN A 814 -15.89 33.78 -14.39
C ASN A 814 -14.88 32.77 -13.82
N LEU A 815 -14.39 31.85 -14.66
CA LEU A 815 -13.35 30.90 -14.26
C LEU A 815 -12.04 31.61 -13.86
N ALA A 816 -11.65 32.64 -14.59
CA ALA A 816 -10.48 33.45 -14.25
C ALA A 816 -10.66 34.13 -12.88
N SER A 817 -11.84 34.69 -12.62
CA SER A 817 -12.18 35.33 -11.34
C SER A 817 -12.16 34.33 -10.17
N ASP A 818 -12.66 33.11 -10.38
CA ASP A 818 -12.61 32.04 -9.38
C ASP A 818 -11.16 31.67 -9.04
N TYR A 819 -10.28 31.54 -10.05
CA TYR A 819 -8.87 31.27 -9.81
C TYR A 819 -8.15 32.43 -9.11
N GLU A 820 -8.51 33.69 -9.38
CA GLU A 820 -7.97 34.81 -8.59
C GLU A 820 -8.36 34.72 -7.11
N TRP A 821 -9.61 34.34 -6.84
CA TRP A 821 -10.07 34.15 -5.47
C TRP A 821 -9.36 32.99 -4.77
N ASP A 822 -9.21 31.85 -5.46
CA ASP A 822 -8.39 30.75 -4.97
C ASP A 822 -6.96 31.22 -4.70
N GLY A 823 -6.36 32.01 -5.61
CA GLY A 823 -5.00 32.50 -5.45
C GLY A 823 -4.83 33.41 -4.22
N GLN A 824 -5.82 34.25 -3.94
CA GLN A 824 -5.85 35.06 -2.72
C GLN A 824 -5.95 34.19 -1.47
N ARG A 825 -6.78 33.14 -1.49
CA ARG A 825 -6.87 32.18 -0.37
C ARG A 825 -5.52 31.53 -0.10
N GLU A 826 -4.85 31.05 -1.15
CA GLU A 826 -3.53 30.41 -1.00
C GLU A 826 -2.44 31.39 -0.52
N ASP A 827 -2.49 32.68 -0.88
CA ASP A 827 -1.57 33.67 -0.31
C ASP A 827 -1.83 33.93 1.17
N VAL A 828 -3.10 33.95 1.58
CA VAL A 828 -3.48 34.08 2.99
C VAL A 828 -2.94 32.88 3.74
N ASP A 829 -3.13 31.66 3.21
CA ASP A 829 -2.61 30.45 3.81
C ASP A 829 -1.07 30.45 3.87
N ALA A 830 -0.38 30.85 2.81
CA ALA A 830 1.08 30.98 2.79
C ALA A 830 1.59 32.07 3.75
N SER A 831 0.85 33.18 3.91
CA SER A 831 1.20 34.25 4.85
C SER A 831 0.99 33.80 6.30
N LEU A 832 -0.10 33.10 6.59
CA LEU A 832 -0.34 32.46 7.88
C LEU A 832 0.72 31.42 8.20
N GLN A 833 1.21 30.70 7.18
CA GLN A 833 2.30 29.75 7.34
C GLN A 833 3.63 30.47 7.62
N LYS A 834 3.93 31.59 6.94
CA LYS A 834 5.12 32.43 7.19
C LYS A 834 5.11 33.04 8.59
N GLU A 835 3.96 33.44 9.10
CA GLU A 835 3.81 33.93 10.49
C GLU A 835 3.93 32.80 11.54
N ARG A 836 3.79 31.53 11.12
CA ARG A 836 4.02 30.35 11.97
C ARG A 836 5.49 29.92 12.03
N PHE A 837 6.34 30.36 11.08
CA PHE A 837 7.80 30.18 11.10
C PHE A 837 8.49 31.38 11.77
#